data_AF-A0A1S2WTX6-F1
#
_entry.id   AF-A0A1S2WTX6-F1
#
_cell.length_a   1.000
_cell.length_b   1.000
_cell.length_c   1.000
_cell.angle_alpha   90.00
_cell.angle_beta   90.00
_cell.angle_gamma   90.00
#
_symmetry.space_group_name_H-M   'P 1'
#
loop_
_entity.id
_entity.type
_entity.pdbx_description
1 polymer ?
#
loop_
_entity_poly.entity_id
_entity_poly.type
_entity_poly.pdbx_seq_one_letter_code
_entity_poly.pdbx_strand_id
1 'polypeptide(L)'
;MFDYIFNKIKATVFSKITPAQLLLTAILAFVFGFIPGIAYSPLLFIGVLFLVIILRINIGVFVFIAIIAKALSYILQGVSFAVGTFLLDGFTQPLFKTLVNTPVVAYAGFDYYLVTGAFVVAIVLGVIFGIIIAKIYKKIVAKMAAIQSGTELYNKITKNFFVKIAGWIFLGKNIAKVNWVEMQNRKFRQPFRLTGVILVALIIAVLIYSPKLLETSLVSNIIKQQLTKANGATVDYQSLNLDLTDAKLEITGLGAADPNDLNKDRFYAQSVSASINISNLLTRQITQKNVVVTGVALDKQRTTKAKLYIDTKSLTSEQSKVSSETIKQQAIETVGKVGEKLQQVDLQKLKENSQQAKDIANGIKQAAEFLSNFRSSDTESGQASQEITPKAEARVYGYANVKNEDLRDKYPSFVIQNVDINDYKDAGTIYNANITNISTNPALLGLPTTIAIKSTNNNDFDANIVISNKQNVDNTVKFNLQNITGNNVKGLTIQDVGLDAESLAVSGQGTWQFSGIRNITFNIPLQLKFNNVAVSFKQLRQNVSDLTLGGVISGDLNKPNLSVDASSLKNLLNVDTVKNVANQVAKQTGIDKKAQQVINSAKINGKSIKDLNANDLKNINKKDVQNLASQFGITIN
;
A
#
# COMPACT_ATOMS: atom_id res chain seq x y z
N MET A 1 27.93 -7.42 -50.20
CA MET A 1 27.22 -6.48 -49.30
C MET A 1 27.56 -6.71 -47.82
N PHE A 2 27.56 -7.97 -47.35
CA PHE A 2 27.89 -8.35 -45.97
C PHE A 2 29.30 -7.90 -45.51
N ASP A 3 30.34 -8.12 -46.31
CA ASP A 3 31.72 -7.71 -45.96
C ASP A 3 31.90 -6.20 -45.85
N TYR A 4 31.15 -5.42 -46.64
CA TYR A 4 31.16 -3.97 -46.56
C TYR A 4 30.53 -3.48 -45.26
N ILE A 5 29.41 -4.09 -44.87
CA ILE A 5 28.72 -3.81 -43.60
C ILE A 5 29.60 -4.24 -42.42
N PHE A 6 30.18 -5.45 -42.46
CA PHE A 6 31.06 -5.97 -41.42
C PHE A 6 32.32 -5.11 -41.24
N ASN A 7 32.96 -4.69 -42.33
CA ASN A 7 34.11 -3.80 -42.26
C ASN A 7 33.75 -2.40 -41.73
N LYS A 8 32.57 -1.88 -42.05
CA LYS A 8 32.05 -0.64 -41.43
C LYS A 8 31.75 -0.82 -39.95
N ILE A 9 31.18 -1.95 -39.52
CA ILE A 9 30.93 -2.25 -38.10
C ILE A 9 32.26 -2.38 -37.35
N LYS A 10 33.24 -3.11 -37.89
CA LYS A 10 34.57 -3.25 -37.29
C LYS A 10 35.30 -1.92 -37.18
N ALA A 11 35.26 -1.09 -38.23
CA ALA A 11 35.78 0.27 -38.18
C ALA A 11 34.99 1.16 -37.20
N THR A 12 33.74 0.80 -36.90
CA THR A 12 32.90 1.45 -35.90
C THR A 12 33.35 1.12 -34.49
N VAL A 13 33.56 -0.17 -34.19
CA VAL A 13 34.05 -0.66 -32.90
C VAL A 13 35.45 -0.15 -32.57
N PHE A 14 36.37 -0.20 -33.55
CA PHE A 14 37.77 0.23 -33.39
C PHE A 14 37.99 1.58 -34.04
N SER A 15 37.32 2.60 -33.50
CA SER A 15 37.49 3.96 -33.98
C SER A 15 38.92 4.47 -33.77
N LYS A 16 39.32 5.42 -34.61
CA LYS A 16 40.62 6.10 -34.54
C LYS A 16 40.81 6.71 -33.14
N ILE A 17 41.98 6.48 -32.54
CA ILE A 17 42.33 6.98 -31.20
C ILE A 17 43.05 8.33 -31.30
N THR A 18 42.67 9.27 -30.42
CA THR A 18 43.38 10.53 -30.14
C THR A 18 43.34 10.78 -28.62
N PRO A 19 44.22 11.63 -28.07
CA PRO A 19 44.24 11.94 -26.63
C PRO A 19 42.90 12.45 -26.09
N ALA A 20 42.21 13.32 -26.84
CA ALA A 20 40.90 13.85 -26.45
C ALA A 20 39.81 12.76 -26.46
N GLN A 21 39.84 11.86 -27.45
CA GLN A 21 38.92 10.71 -27.49
C GLN A 21 39.18 9.74 -26.34
N LEU A 22 40.44 9.52 -25.93
CA LEU A 22 40.77 8.68 -24.78
C LEU A 22 40.24 9.28 -23.48
N LEU A 23 40.32 10.61 -23.31
CA LEU A 23 39.74 11.30 -22.17
C LEU A 23 38.22 11.13 -22.11
N LEU A 24 37.53 11.36 -23.23
CA LEU A 24 36.08 11.14 -23.33
C LEU A 24 35.70 9.67 -23.08
N THR A 25 36.50 8.74 -23.62
CA THR A 25 36.32 7.30 -23.43
C THR A 25 36.45 6.94 -21.95
N ALA A 26 37.45 7.49 -21.25
CA ALA A 26 37.66 7.26 -19.83
C ALA A 26 36.51 7.81 -18.99
N ILE A 27 36.04 9.03 -19.24
CA ILE A 27 34.89 9.60 -18.51
C ILE A 27 33.66 8.70 -18.66
N LEU A 28 33.28 8.35 -19.89
CA LEU A 28 32.11 7.50 -20.12
C LEU A 28 32.27 6.09 -19.54
N ALA A 29 33.47 5.51 -19.64
CA ALA A 29 33.74 4.18 -19.09
C ALA A 29 33.69 4.18 -17.56
N PHE A 30 34.17 5.24 -16.91
CA PHE A 30 34.05 5.41 -15.46
C PHE A 30 32.60 5.59 -15.04
N VAL A 31 31.83 6.44 -15.72
CA VAL A 31 30.39 6.62 -15.43
C VAL A 31 29.67 5.28 -15.59
N PHE A 32 29.90 4.55 -16.69
CA PHE A 32 29.30 3.24 -16.92
C PHE A 32 29.69 2.21 -15.85
N GLY A 33 30.97 2.17 -15.46
CA GLY A 33 31.48 1.25 -14.45
C GLY A 33 30.97 1.54 -13.03
N PHE A 34 30.78 2.81 -12.67
CA PHE A 34 30.34 3.20 -11.33
C PHE A 34 28.84 3.13 -11.11
N ILE A 35 28.05 3.08 -12.19
CA ILE A 35 26.61 2.87 -12.09
C ILE A 35 26.34 1.48 -11.45
N PRO A 36 25.54 1.40 -10.36
CA PRO A 36 25.22 0.14 -9.69
C PRO A 36 24.54 -0.88 -10.61
N GLY A 37 23.68 -0.40 -11.52
CA GLY A 37 23.06 -1.19 -12.57
C GLY A 37 21.81 -0.52 -13.17
N ILE A 38 21.22 -1.19 -14.17
CA ILE A 38 20.03 -0.72 -14.89
C ILE A 38 18.78 -0.62 -13.99
N ALA A 39 18.70 -1.42 -12.91
CA ALA A 39 17.58 -1.39 -11.98
C ALA A 39 17.48 -0.07 -11.19
N TYR A 40 18.62 0.62 -10.98
CA TYR A 40 18.70 1.83 -10.15
C TYR A 40 18.74 3.10 -10.99
N SER A 41 19.40 3.06 -12.16
CA SER A 41 19.63 4.25 -13.01
C SER A 41 19.53 3.90 -14.50
N PRO A 42 18.36 3.43 -14.97
CA PRO A 42 18.19 2.98 -16.34
C PRO A 42 18.52 4.05 -17.39
N LEU A 43 18.17 5.32 -17.12
CA LEU A 43 18.49 6.42 -18.04
C LEU A 43 20.00 6.61 -18.19
N LEU A 44 20.76 6.64 -17.08
CA LEU A 44 22.21 6.82 -17.15
C LEU A 44 22.87 5.61 -17.85
N PHE A 45 22.41 4.41 -17.55
CA PHE A 45 22.94 3.18 -18.13
C PHE A 45 22.76 3.16 -19.66
N ILE A 46 21.52 3.35 -20.14
CA ILE A 46 21.19 3.36 -21.57
C ILE A 46 21.77 4.60 -22.25
N GLY A 47 21.71 5.75 -21.59
CA GLY A 47 22.22 7.02 -22.09
C GLY A 47 23.71 6.96 -22.36
N VAL A 48 24.51 6.38 -21.46
CA VAL A 48 25.95 6.17 -21.70
C VAL A 48 26.19 5.22 -22.86
N LEU A 49 25.42 4.14 -22.99
CA LEU A 49 25.54 3.21 -24.13
C LEU A 49 25.25 3.92 -25.46
N PHE A 50 24.21 4.74 -25.52
CA PHE A 50 23.88 5.54 -26.71
C PHE A 50 24.97 6.58 -26.99
N LEU A 51 25.50 7.25 -25.97
CA LEU A 51 26.63 8.16 -26.11
C LEU A 51 27.87 7.45 -26.64
N VAL A 52 28.16 6.21 -26.21
CA VAL A 52 29.28 5.39 -26.71
C VAL A 52 29.11 5.06 -28.20
N ILE A 53 27.88 4.83 -28.66
CA ILE A 53 27.57 4.54 -30.08
C ILE A 53 27.66 5.82 -30.94
N ILE A 54 27.11 6.93 -30.43
CA ILE A 54 27.04 8.24 -31.11
C ILE A 54 28.41 8.89 -31.19
N LEU A 55 29.18 8.85 -30.10
CA LEU A 55 30.48 9.47 -30.02
C LEU A 55 31.53 8.59 -30.68
N ARG A 56 32.54 9.23 -31.26
CA ARG A 56 33.68 8.59 -31.89
C ARG A 56 34.68 8.14 -30.83
N ILE A 57 34.24 7.23 -29.96
CA ILE A 57 35.11 6.60 -28.95
C ILE A 57 35.50 5.19 -29.39
N ASN A 58 36.56 4.65 -28.80
CA ASN A 58 37.02 3.30 -29.09
C ASN A 58 36.33 2.35 -28.10
N ILE A 59 35.45 1.47 -28.61
CA ILE A 59 34.60 0.62 -27.76
C ILE A 59 35.45 -0.42 -27.02
N GLY A 60 36.53 -0.93 -27.63
CA GLY A 60 37.46 -1.84 -26.96
C GLY A 60 38.14 -1.20 -25.75
N VAL A 61 38.65 0.03 -25.92
CA VAL A 61 39.22 0.83 -24.81
C VAL A 61 38.15 1.13 -23.75
N PHE A 62 36.94 1.49 -24.18
CA PHE A 62 35.81 1.76 -23.27
C PHE A 62 35.50 0.56 -22.38
N VAL A 63 35.32 -0.64 -22.95
CA VAL A 63 35.02 -1.87 -22.19
C VAL A 63 36.14 -2.20 -21.22
N PHE A 64 37.40 -2.08 -21.64
CA PHE A 64 38.55 -2.32 -20.77
C PHE A 64 38.58 -1.39 -19.57
N ILE A 65 38.43 -0.07 -19.79
CA ILE A 65 38.39 0.91 -18.71
C ILE A 65 37.14 0.71 -17.83
N ALA A 66 36.00 0.35 -18.42
CA ALA A 66 34.75 0.14 -17.70
C ALA A 66 34.84 -1.04 -16.72
N ILE A 67 35.55 -2.12 -17.08
CA ILE A 67 35.81 -3.25 -16.18
C ILE A 67 36.64 -2.80 -14.97
N ILE A 68 37.71 -2.04 -15.22
CA ILE A 68 38.55 -1.48 -14.16
C ILE A 68 37.74 -0.53 -13.26
N ALA A 69 36.96 0.35 -13.88
CA ALA A 69 36.09 1.27 -13.16
C ALA A 69 35.03 0.53 -12.34
N LYS A 70 34.46 -0.57 -12.85
CA LYS A 70 33.50 -1.40 -12.11
C LYS A 70 34.16 -2.03 -10.88
N ALA A 71 35.37 -2.59 -11.02
CA ALA A 71 36.11 -3.11 -9.88
C ALA A 71 36.38 -2.01 -8.83
N LEU A 72 36.81 -0.82 -9.28
CA LEU A 72 37.06 0.32 -8.41
C LEU A 72 35.79 0.85 -7.73
N SER A 73 34.63 0.76 -8.39
CA SER A 73 33.35 1.20 -7.84
C SER A 73 32.95 0.43 -6.58
N TYR A 74 33.26 -0.88 -6.52
CA TYR A 74 33.01 -1.69 -5.32
C TYR A 74 33.90 -1.27 -4.14
N ILE A 75 35.16 -0.91 -4.42
CA ILE A 75 36.09 -0.43 -3.39
C ILE A 75 35.65 0.95 -2.88
N LEU A 76 35.20 1.83 -3.78
CA LEU A 76 34.80 3.20 -3.47
C LEU A 76 33.32 3.36 -3.16
N GLN A 77 32.60 2.27 -2.88
CA GLN A 77 31.15 2.30 -2.62
C GLN A 77 30.81 3.18 -1.41
N GLY A 78 31.57 3.06 -0.31
CA GLY A 78 31.37 3.88 0.89
C GLY A 78 31.64 5.37 0.66
N VAL A 79 32.68 5.70 -0.13
CA VAL A 79 33.01 7.09 -0.50
C VAL A 79 31.93 7.67 -1.41
N SER A 80 31.50 6.90 -2.41
CA SER A 80 30.44 7.28 -3.33
C SER A 80 29.14 7.53 -2.58
N PHE A 81 28.79 6.68 -1.62
CA PHE A 81 27.62 6.90 -0.77
C PHE A 81 27.74 8.18 0.07
N ALA A 82 28.88 8.40 0.72
CA ALA A 82 29.09 9.60 1.55
C ALA A 82 29.02 10.90 0.74
N VAL A 83 29.60 10.91 -0.46
CA VAL A 83 29.46 12.03 -1.41
C VAL A 83 28.00 12.20 -1.81
N GLY A 84 27.27 11.11 -2.03
CA GLY A 84 25.83 11.12 -2.28
C GLY A 84 25.04 11.77 -1.15
N THR A 85 25.28 11.36 0.09
CA THR A 85 24.63 11.94 1.28
C THR A 85 24.90 13.43 1.39
N PHE A 86 26.16 13.85 1.20
CA PHE A 86 26.52 15.27 1.18
C PHE A 86 25.78 16.06 0.09
N LEU A 87 25.56 15.46 -1.08
CA LEU A 87 24.89 16.11 -2.21
C LEU A 87 23.37 16.16 -2.07
N LEU A 88 22.75 15.09 -1.58
CA LEU A 88 21.29 14.96 -1.50
C LEU A 88 20.72 15.63 -0.25
N ASP A 89 21.46 15.65 0.86
CA ASP A 89 20.99 16.24 2.12
C ASP A 89 21.63 17.62 2.39
N GLY A 90 22.58 18.05 1.53
CA GLY A 90 23.26 19.34 1.65
C GLY A 90 22.66 20.45 0.78
N PHE A 91 23.44 21.50 0.54
CA PHE A 91 23.01 22.70 -0.19
C PHE A 91 22.58 22.44 -1.65
N THR A 92 23.01 21.33 -2.24
CA THR A 92 22.64 20.94 -3.61
C THR A 92 21.29 20.22 -3.70
N GLN A 93 20.62 19.96 -2.57
CA GLN A 93 19.31 19.28 -2.54
C GLN A 93 18.28 19.88 -3.53
N PRO A 94 18.10 21.20 -3.67
CA PRO A 94 17.12 21.76 -4.61
C PRO A 94 17.37 21.39 -6.08
N LEU A 95 18.65 21.24 -6.47
CA LEU A 95 19.02 20.79 -7.81
C LEU A 95 18.56 19.34 -8.03
N PHE A 96 18.88 18.44 -7.10
CA PHE A 96 18.50 17.03 -7.22
C PHE A 96 16.99 16.82 -7.13
N LYS A 97 16.31 17.61 -6.30
CA LYS A 97 14.86 17.67 -6.24
C LYS A 97 14.25 18.03 -7.60
N THR A 98 14.84 18.98 -8.32
CA THR A 98 14.42 19.31 -9.69
C THR A 98 14.66 18.14 -10.64
N LEU A 99 15.83 17.50 -10.58
CA LEU A 99 16.19 16.38 -11.46
C LEU A 99 15.29 15.16 -11.27
N VAL A 100 15.01 14.78 -10.01
CA VAL A 100 14.21 13.59 -9.66
C VAL A 100 12.74 13.75 -10.05
N ASN A 101 12.23 14.98 -10.10
CA ASN A 101 10.84 15.28 -10.51
C ASN A 101 10.69 15.66 -11.98
N THR A 102 11.77 15.73 -12.76
CA THR A 102 11.73 16.08 -14.18
C THR A 102 11.43 14.85 -15.05
N PRO A 103 10.49 14.93 -16.02
CA PRO A 103 10.20 13.82 -16.93
C PRO A 103 11.46 13.29 -17.62
N VAL A 104 11.54 11.97 -17.80
CA VAL A 104 12.69 11.21 -18.30
C VAL A 104 13.87 11.22 -17.31
N VAL A 105 14.30 12.39 -16.83
CA VAL A 105 15.43 12.54 -15.91
C VAL A 105 15.22 11.82 -14.58
N ALA A 106 13.98 11.65 -14.13
CA ALA A 106 13.62 10.84 -12.96
C ALA A 106 14.22 9.40 -13.01
N TYR A 107 14.43 8.85 -14.21
CA TYR A 107 15.04 7.54 -14.45
C TYR A 107 16.57 7.52 -14.36
N ALA A 108 17.21 8.66 -14.10
CA ALA A 108 18.65 8.71 -13.82
C ALA A 108 19.01 8.12 -12.45
N GLY A 109 18.04 7.97 -11.55
CA GLY A 109 18.25 7.39 -10.23
C GLY A 109 18.94 8.32 -9.24
N PHE A 110 18.85 9.64 -9.44
CA PHE A 110 19.48 10.63 -8.56
C PHE A 110 18.83 10.74 -7.16
N ASP A 111 17.75 10.00 -6.91
CA ASP A 111 17.16 9.78 -5.59
C ASP A 111 17.94 8.76 -4.75
N TYR A 112 18.80 7.94 -5.37
CA TYR A 112 19.66 6.99 -4.67
C TYR A 112 20.99 7.65 -4.29
N TYR A 113 21.34 7.61 -3.00
CA TYR A 113 22.59 8.19 -2.49
C TYR A 113 23.81 7.62 -3.22
N LEU A 114 23.89 6.30 -3.38
CA LEU A 114 25.01 5.66 -4.06
C LEU A 114 25.11 6.10 -5.52
N VAL A 115 24.00 6.19 -6.27
CA VAL A 115 24.00 6.56 -7.69
C VAL A 115 24.49 8.00 -7.87
N THR A 116 23.94 8.94 -7.10
CA THR A 116 24.29 10.36 -7.19
C THR A 116 25.76 10.59 -6.89
N GLY A 117 26.27 10.03 -5.79
CA GLY A 117 27.68 10.21 -5.46
C GLY A 117 28.61 9.42 -6.38
N ALA A 118 28.23 8.22 -6.81
CA ALA A 118 29.01 7.43 -7.77
C ALA A 118 29.13 8.16 -9.12
N PHE A 119 28.08 8.84 -9.59
CA PHE A 119 28.12 9.63 -10.82
C PHE A 119 29.16 10.76 -10.74
N VAL A 120 29.17 11.52 -9.63
CA VAL A 120 30.13 12.61 -9.42
C VAL A 120 31.57 12.08 -9.27
N VAL A 121 31.76 11.05 -8.44
CA VAL A 121 33.07 10.40 -8.25
C VAL A 121 33.60 9.84 -9.57
N ALA A 122 32.72 9.22 -10.39
CA ALA A 122 33.09 8.68 -11.68
C ALA A 122 33.54 9.74 -12.68
N ILE A 123 32.90 10.92 -12.71
CA ILE A 123 33.35 12.02 -13.57
C ILE A 123 34.75 12.49 -13.14
N VAL A 124 34.96 12.72 -11.85
CA VAL A 124 36.26 13.17 -11.32
C VAL A 124 37.36 12.15 -11.64
N LEU A 125 37.14 10.87 -11.31
CA LEU A 125 38.12 9.81 -11.58
C LEU A 125 38.31 9.58 -13.07
N GLY A 126 37.24 9.65 -13.86
CA GLY A 126 37.29 9.51 -15.32
C GLY A 126 38.13 10.59 -15.98
N VAL A 127 38.05 11.84 -15.52
CA VAL A 127 38.93 12.93 -15.97
C VAL A 127 40.37 12.66 -15.59
N ILE A 128 40.65 12.30 -14.32
CA ILE A 128 42.01 12.01 -13.84
C ILE A 128 42.64 10.87 -14.64
N PHE A 129 41.96 9.72 -14.74
CA PHE A 129 42.41 8.57 -15.52
C PHE A 129 42.53 8.89 -17.01
N GLY A 130 41.59 9.65 -17.57
CA GLY A 130 41.61 10.08 -18.95
C GLY A 130 42.85 10.90 -19.29
N ILE A 131 43.24 11.84 -18.43
CA ILE A 131 44.47 12.64 -18.60
C ILE A 131 45.71 11.74 -18.51
N ILE A 132 45.77 10.82 -17.55
CA ILE A 132 46.90 9.89 -17.39
C ILE A 132 47.06 9.01 -18.64
N ILE A 133 45.98 8.36 -19.08
CA ILE A 133 45.98 7.49 -20.27
C ILE A 133 46.34 8.29 -21.52
N ALA A 134 45.82 9.50 -21.68
CA ALA A 134 46.16 10.38 -22.79
C ALA A 134 47.66 10.75 -22.81
N LYS A 135 48.26 11.03 -21.65
CA LYS A 135 49.70 11.29 -21.52
C LYS A 135 50.54 10.06 -21.85
N ILE A 136 50.16 8.88 -21.33
CA ILE A 136 50.84 7.61 -21.61
C ILE A 136 50.76 7.31 -23.11
N TYR A 137 49.57 7.43 -23.71
CA TYR A 137 49.35 7.24 -25.14
C TYR A 137 50.25 8.15 -25.99
N LYS A 138 50.30 9.46 -25.68
CA LYS A 138 51.19 10.39 -26.40
C LYS A 138 52.66 9.95 -26.34
N LYS A 139 53.13 9.52 -25.16
CA LYS A 139 54.51 9.03 -24.98
C LYS A 139 54.77 7.75 -25.78
N ILE A 140 53.84 6.80 -25.76
CA ILE A 140 53.95 5.54 -26.53
C ILE A 140 53.98 5.85 -28.03
N VAL A 141 53.06 6.68 -28.51
CA VAL A 141 52.99 7.04 -29.94
C VAL A 141 54.26 7.74 -30.39
N ALA A 142 54.77 8.70 -29.62
CA ALA A 142 56.01 9.40 -29.96
C ALA A 142 57.23 8.46 -29.99
N LYS A 143 57.37 7.56 -29.00
CA LYS A 143 58.46 6.56 -28.98
C LYS A 143 58.34 5.58 -30.14
N MET A 144 57.14 5.08 -30.42
CA MET A 144 56.93 4.12 -31.51
C MET A 144 57.11 4.76 -32.89
N ALA A 145 56.74 6.04 -33.06
CA ALA A 145 57.02 6.80 -34.27
C ALA A 145 58.53 6.98 -34.51
N ALA A 146 59.31 7.23 -33.47
CA ALA A 146 60.76 7.35 -33.56
C ALA A 146 61.47 6.03 -33.91
N ILE A 147 60.90 4.87 -33.52
CA ILE A 147 61.52 3.54 -33.70
C ILE A 147 60.98 2.82 -34.96
N GLN A 148 59.87 3.31 -35.56
CA GLN A 148 59.26 2.71 -36.75
C GLN A 148 60.17 2.73 -37.98
N SER A 149 61.10 3.67 -38.06
CA SER A 149 62.12 3.77 -39.11
C SER A 149 63.31 2.83 -38.85
N GLY A 150 63.10 1.53 -39.06
CA GLY A 150 64.17 0.60 -39.45
C GLY A 150 64.98 -0.14 -38.37
N THR A 151 64.53 -0.23 -37.11
CA THR A 151 65.30 -0.90 -36.04
C THR A 151 64.76 -2.30 -35.69
N GLU A 152 65.67 -3.26 -35.40
CA GLU A 152 65.35 -4.60 -34.89
C GLU A 152 64.46 -4.57 -33.64
N LEU A 153 64.58 -3.51 -32.84
CA LEU A 153 63.76 -3.23 -31.66
C LEU A 153 62.25 -3.16 -31.98
N TYR A 154 61.86 -2.55 -33.10
CA TYR A 154 60.45 -2.50 -33.53
C TYR A 154 59.94 -3.91 -33.83
N ASN A 155 60.73 -4.70 -34.56
CA ASN A 155 60.38 -6.08 -34.91
C ASN A 155 60.31 -6.99 -33.67
N LYS A 156 61.17 -6.79 -32.67
CA LYS A 156 61.14 -7.54 -31.42
C LYS A 156 59.88 -7.25 -30.59
N ILE A 157 59.52 -5.97 -30.46
CA ILE A 157 58.34 -5.53 -29.70
C ILE A 157 57.05 -5.99 -30.38
N THR A 158 56.93 -5.81 -31.69
CA THR A 158 55.72 -6.16 -32.46
C THR A 158 55.49 -7.67 -32.59
N LYS A 159 56.52 -8.50 -32.42
CA LYS A 159 56.41 -9.97 -32.44
C LYS A 159 55.80 -10.57 -31.15
N ASN A 160 55.90 -9.88 -30.01
CA ASN A 160 55.41 -10.38 -28.72
C ASN A 160 53.89 -10.63 -28.76
N PHE A 161 53.47 -11.80 -28.24
CA PHE A 161 52.08 -12.24 -28.21
C PHE A 161 51.15 -11.24 -27.48
N PHE A 162 51.56 -10.75 -26.30
CA PHE A 162 50.77 -9.77 -25.54
C PHE A 162 50.61 -8.45 -26.28
N VAL A 163 51.65 -8.05 -27.03
CA VAL A 163 51.62 -6.83 -27.85
C VAL A 163 50.69 -7.01 -29.05
N LYS A 164 50.69 -8.19 -29.69
CA LYS A 164 49.74 -8.51 -30.77
C LYS A 164 48.28 -8.47 -30.28
N ILE A 165 48.01 -9.05 -29.11
CA ILE A 165 46.69 -9.02 -28.48
C ILE A 165 46.29 -7.58 -28.15
N ALA A 166 47.17 -6.81 -27.49
CA ALA A 166 46.90 -5.42 -27.16
C ALA A 166 46.65 -4.57 -28.41
N GLY A 167 47.42 -4.77 -29.47
CA GLY A 167 47.20 -4.14 -30.77
C GLY A 167 45.82 -4.44 -31.35
N TRP A 168 45.42 -5.71 -31.29
CA TRP A 168 44.12 -6.13 -31.77
C TRP A 168 42.97 -5.54 -30.95
N ILE A 169 43.05 -5.56 -29.61
CA ILE A 169 42.02 -5.04 -28.71
C ILE A 169 41.90 -3.51 -28.76
N PHE A 170 43.03 -2.80 -28.76
CA PHE A 170 43.00 -1.33 -28.67
C PHE A 170 42.93 -0.67 -30.05
N LEU A 171 43.61 -1.21 -31.06
CA LEU A 171 43.73 -0.58 -32.38
C LEU A 171 42.94 -1.30 -33.48
N GLY A 172 42.34 -2.46 -33.19
CA GLY A 172 41.60 -3.28 -34.17
C GLY A 172 42.48 -3.89 -35.26
N LYS A 173 43.81 -3.74 -35.14
CA LYS A 173 44.82 -4.14 -36.13
C LYS A 173 46.11 -4.55 -35.40
N ASN A 174 46.89 -5.43 -36.02
CA ASN A 174 48.21 -5.79 -35.50
C ASN A 174 49.12 -4.55 -35.49
N ILE A 175 49.80 -4.30 -34.38
CA ILE A 175 50.72 -3.16 -34.18
C ILE A 175 51.79 -3.07 -35.27
N ALA A 176 52.23 -4.20 -35.85
CA ALA A 176 53.17 -4.21 -36.97
C ALA A 176 52.64 -3.47 -38.22
N LYS A 177 51.31 -3.40 -38.41
CA LYS A 177 50.65 -2.78 -39.57
C LYS A 177 50.20 -1.34 -39.31
N VAL A 178 50.62 -0.74 -38.19
CA VAL A 178 50.17 0.58 -37.75
C VAL A 178 51.17 1.66 -38.16
N ASN A 179 50.68 2.76 -38.73
CA ASN A 179 51.49 3.93 -39.03
C ASN A 179 51.50 4.88 -37.82
N TRP A 180 52.59 4.90 -37.06
CA TRP A 180 52.72 5.66 -35.82
C TRP A 180 52.95 7.15 -36.08
N VAL A 181 53.60 7.52 -37.19
CA VAL A 181 53.78 8.91 -37.62
C VAL A 181 52.43 9.55 -37.97
N GLU A 182 51.56 8.83 -38.68
CA GLU A 182 50.19 9.30 -38.98
C GLU A 182 49.36 9.49 -37.70
N MET A 183 49.54 8.64 -36.69
CA MET A 183 48.85 8.78 -35.41
C MET A 183 49.37 9.96 -34.58
N GLN A 184 50.68 10.23 -34.61
CA GLN A 184 51.28 11.35 -33.89
C GLN A 184 50.74 12.70 -34.37
N ASN A 185 50.58 12.87 -35.69
CA ASN A 185 50.13 14.12 -36.30
C ASN A 185 48.60 14.25 -36.36
N ARG A 186 47.86 13.28 -35.84
CA ARG A 186 46.39 13.25 -35.95
C ARG A 186 45.75 14.26 -35.01
N LYS A 187 45.01 15.21 -35.59
CA LYS A 187 44.20 16.18 -34.86
C LYS A 187 42.79 15.65 -34.60
N PHE A 188 42.20 16.07 -33.48
CA PHE A 188 40.80 15.83 -33.16
C PHE A 188 39.93 16.66 -34.12
N ARG A 189 39.09 16.01 -34.94
CA ARG A 189 38.33 16.69 -36.00
C ARG A 189 36.82 16.80 -35.74
N GLN A 190 36.23 15.93 -34.91
CA GLN A 190 34.82 15.99 -34.43
C GLN A 190 34.53 14.85 -33.43
N PRO A 191 33.78 15.11 -32.33
CA PRO A 191 33.41 14.08 -31.35
C PRO A 191 32.36 13.09 -31.86
N PHE A 192 31.48 13.50 -32.78
CA PHE A 192 30.34 12.69 -33.21
C PHE A 192 30.66 11.80 -34.41
N ARG A 193 29.96 10.67 -34.51
CA ARG A 193 29.97 9.78 -35.68
C ARG A 193 28.56 9.71 -36.24
N LEU A 194 28.38 10.22 -37.47
CA LEU A 194 27.08 10.24 -38.16
C LEU A 194 26.41 8.86 -38.24
N THR A 195 27.17 7.80 -38.51
CA THR A 195 26.61 6.43 -38.53
C THR A 195 26.10 5.96 -37.17
N GLY A 196 26.71 6.42 -36.08
CA GLY A 196 26.25 6.13 -34.72
C GLY A 196 24.95 6.87 -34.38
N VAL A 197 24.85 8.14 -34.79
CA VAL A 197 23.62 8.94 -34.68
C VAL A 197 22.47 8.28 -35.45
N ILE A 198 22.71 7.88 -36.71
CA ILE A 198 21.71 7.18 -37.53
C ILE A 198 21.29 5.86 -36.88
N LEU A 199 22.25 5.08 -36.35
CA LEU A 199 21.94 3.81 -35.68
C LEU A 199 21.08 4.01 -34.43
N VAL A 200 21.43 4.96 -33.57
CA VAL A 200 20.61 5.26 -32.36
C VAL A 200 19.25 5.80 -32.75
N ALA A 201 19.16 6.69 -33.74
CA ALA A 201 17.88 7.19 -34.25
C ALA A 201 17.00 6.05 -34.80
N LEU A 202 17.59 5.07 -35.50
CA LEU A 202 16.87 3.88 -35.96
C LEU A 202 16.41 3.00 -34.79
N ILE A 203 17.23 2.80 -33.75
CA ILE A 203 16.82 2.04 -32.55
C ILE A 203 15.64 2.73 -31.87
N ILE A 204 15.70 4.04 -31.68
CA ILE A 204 14.61 4.83 -31.10
C ILE A 204 13.37 4.74 -31.99
N ALA A 205 13.50 4.89 -33.31
CA ALA A 205 12.37 4.77 -34.24
C ALA A 205 11.73 3.39 -34.16
N VAL A 206 12.51 2.31 -34.13
CA VAL A 206 11.99 0.95 -33.96
C VAL A 206 11.23 0.81 -32.65
N LEU A 207 11.74 1.36 -31.54
CA LEU A 207 11.05 1.34 -30.25
C LEU A 207 9.74 2.13 -30.27
N ILE A 208 9.69 3.26 -30.97
CA ILE A 208 8.48 4.10 -31.11
C ILE A 208 7.43 3.41 -32.00
N TYR A 209 7.84 2.84 -33.13
CA TYR A 209 6.92 2.23 -34.11
C TYR A 209 6.59 0.77 -33.80
N SER A 210 7.25 0.15 -32.82
CA SER A 210 7.01 -1.24 -32.40
C SER A 210 6.73 -1.34 -30.90
N PRO A 211 5.71 -0.63 -30.36
CA PRO A 211 5.38 -0.68 -28.93
C PRO A 211 5.08 -2.12 -28.48
N LYS A 212 4.51 -2.94 -29.39
CA LYS A 212 4.29 -4.39 -29.21
C LYS A 212 5.52 -5.19 -28.73
N LEU A 213 6.74 -4.73 -28.99
CA LEU A 213 7.95 -5.36 -28.45
C LEU A 213 8.02 -5.24 -26.92
N LEU A 214 7.54 -4.13 -26.37
CA LEU A 214 7.49 -3.85 -24.93
C LEU A 214 6.28 -4.51 -24.25
N GLU A 215 5.24 -4.88 -25.00
CA GLU A 215 3.98 -5.48 -24.49
C GLU A 215 4.11 -6.99 -24.16
N THR A 216 5.27 -7.60 -24.39
CA THR A 216 5.51 -9.06 -24.29
C THR A 216 5.79 -9.57 -22.86
N SER A 217 6.00 -10.90 -22.74
CA SER A 217 6.26 -11.68 -21.51
C SER A 217 7.28 -11.08 -20.52
N LEU A 218 8.15 -10.15 -20.96
CA LEU A 218 9.08 -9.44 -20.07
C LEU A 218 8.35 -8.57 -19.04
N VAL A 219 7.35 -7.79 -19.45
CA VAL A 219 6.57 -6.93 -18.54
C VAL A 219 5.69 -7.78 -17.63
N SER A 220 5.09 -8.82 -18.19
CA SER A 220 4.31 -9.82 -17.46
C SER A 220 5.12 -10.41 -16.30
N ASN A 221 6.33 -10.93 -16.55
CA ASN A 221 7.17 -11.52 -15.49
C ASN A 221 7.53 -10.50 -14.39
N ILE A 222 7.83 -9.25 -14.76
CA ILE A 222 8.14 -8.18 -13.79
C ILE A 222 6.92 -7.88 -12.93
N ILE A 223 5.74 -7.65 -13.53
CA ILE A 223 4.50 -7.36 -12.80
C ILE A 223 4.16 -8.53 -11.87
N LYS A 224 4.24 -9.77 -12.37
CA LYS A 224 3.98 -10.97 -11.58
C LYS A 224 4.90 -11.07 -10.37
N GLN A 225 6.20 -10.85 -10.56
CA GLN A 225 7.18 -10.91 -9.49
C GLN A 225 6.96 -9.82 -8.44
N GLN A 226 6.65 -8.59 -8.87
CA GLN A 226 6.41 -7.47 -7.95
C GLN A 226 5.09 -7.64 -7.19
N LEU A 227 4.01 -8.08 -7.85
CA LEU A 227 2.74 -8.39 -7.18
C LEU A 227 2.90 -9.55 -6.21
N THR A 228 3.64 -10.60 -6.57
CA THR A 228 3.96 -11.73 -5.69
C THR A 228 4.76 -11.27 -4.47
N LYS A 229 5.75 -10.40 -4.67
CA LYS A 229 6.53 -9.81 -3.58
C LYS A 229 5.65 -8.99 -2.65
N ALA A 230 4.76 -8.15 -3.19
CA ALA A 230 3.86 -7.31 -2.40
C ALA A 230 2.80 -8.13 -1.66
N ASN A 231 2.28 -9.20 -2.28
CA ASN A 231 1.30 -10.10 -1.67
C ASN A 231 1.93 -11.04 -0.63
N GLY A 232 3.25 -11.30 -0.70
CA GLY A 232 3.95 -12.26 0.16
C GLY A 232 3.76 -13.73 -0.23
N ALA A 233 2.83 -14.02 -1.13
CA ALA A 233 2.58 -15.32 -1.74
C ALA A 233 2.31 -15.15 -3.25
N THR A 234 2.33 -16.26 -3.98
CA THR A 234 2.18 -16.30 -5.44
C THR A 234 0.97 -15.48 -5.92
N VAL A 235 1.19 -14.56 -6.85
CA VAL A 235 0.12 -13.91 -7.62
C VAL A 235 0.18 -14.45 -9.04
N ASP A 236 -0.96 -14.93 -9.54
CA ASP A 236 -1.10 -15.44 -10.90
C ASP A 236 -2.14 -14.65 -11.68
N TYR A 237 -2.07 -14.73 -13.00
CA TYR A 237 -3.08 -14.23 -13.91
C TYR A 237 -3.05 -15.06 -15.20
N GLN A 238 -4.18 -15.11 -15.91
CA GLN A 238 -4.34 -15.87 -17.15
C GLN A 238 -3.69 -15.17 -18.33
N SER A 239 -3.95 -13.87 -18.48
CA SER A 239 -3.26 -13.02 -19.45
C SER A 239 -3.13 -11.59 -18.96
N LEU A 240 -2.11 -10.90 -19.46
CA LEU A 240 -1.86 -9.49 -19.23
C LEU A 240 -1.65 -8.84 -20.58
N ASN A 241 -2.47 -7.84 -20.88
CA ASN A 241 -2.35 -7.02 -22.07
C ASN A 241 -2.06 -5.58 -21.64
N LEU A 242 -0.97 -5.02 -22.13
CA LEU A 242 -0.60 -3.62 -21.90
C LEU A 242 -0.56 -2.95 -23.27
N ASP A 243 -1.53 -2.10 -23.56
CA ASP A 243 -1.54 -1.26 -24.75
C ASP A 243 -0.94 0.10 -24.40
N LEU A 244 0.26 0.37 -24.89
CA LEU A 244 0.94 1.65 -24.64
C LEU A 244 0.39 2.78 -25.51
N THR A 245 -0.30 2.46 -26.62
CA THR A 245 -0.87 3.43 -27.56
C THR A 245 -2.17 4.00 -27.02
N ASP A 246 -3.05 3.12 -26.57
CA ASP A 246 -4.32 3.48 -25.92
C ASP A 246 -4.16 3.73 -24.42
N ALA A 247 -2.94 3.55 -23.90
CA ALA A 247 -2.57 3.68 -22.50
C ALA A 247 -3.48 2.83 -21.57
N LYS A 248 -3.74 1.59 -21.96
CA LYS A 248 -4.66 0.67 -21.28
C LYS A 248 -3.91 -0.55 -20.77
N LEU A 249 -4.20 -0.96 -19.53
CA LEU A 249 -3.75 -2.21 -18.93
C LEU A 249 -4.96 -3.09 -18.66
N GLU A 250 -4.89 -4.34 -19.07
CA GLU A 250 -5.93 -5.34 -18.85
C GLU A 250 -5.31 -6.64 -18.34
N ILE A 251 -5.79 -7.11 -17.19
CA ILE A 251 -5.35 -8.34 -16.55
C ILE A 251 -6.56 -9.24 -16.41
N THR A 252 -6.49 -10.44 -16.94
CA THR A 252 -7.57 -11.44 -16.84
C THR A 252 -7.19 -12.55 -15.88
N GLY A 253 -8.15 -12.98 -15.06
CA GLY A 253 -8.01 -14.05 -14.08
C GLY A 253 -6.94 -13.77 -13.03
N LEU A 254 -6.82 -12.53 -12.55
CA LEU A 254 -5.89 -12.14 -11.49
C LEU A 254 -6.26 -12.85 -10.18
N GLY A 255 -5.39 -13.72 -9.67
CA GLY A 255 -5.54 -14.42 -8.40
C GLY A 255 -4.36 -14.15 -7.47
N ALA A 256 -4.65 -13.60 -6.30
CA ALA A 256 -3.68 -13.39 -5.23
C ALA A 256 -3.84 -14.46 -4.15
N ALA A 257 -2.84 -15.34 -4.03
CA ALA A 257 -2.85 -16.42 -3.05
C ALA A 257 -2.87 -15.89 -1.62
N ASP A 258 -3.51 -16.64 -0.71
CA ASP A 258 -3.43 -16.39 0.72
C ASP A 258 -2.09 -16.94 1.28
N PRO A 259 -1.21 -16.12 1.87
CA PRO A 259 0.00 -16.58 2.54
C PRO A 259 -0.26 -17.51 3.71
N ASN A 260 -1.45 -17.44 4.31
CA ASN A 260 -1.85 -18.32 5.41
C ASN A 260 -2.41 -19.67 4.91
N ASP A 261 -2.99 -19.69 3.70
CA ASP A 261 -3.50 -20.91 3.06
C ASP A 261 -3.24 -20.91 1.55
N LEU A 262 -2.14 -21.55 1.15
CA LEU A 262 -1.65 -21.57 -0.23
C LEU A 262 -2.53 -22.35 -1.22
N ASN A 263 -3.64 -22.96 -0.77
CA ASN A 263 -4.57 -23.66 -1.65
C ASN A 263 -5.72 -22.78 -2.14
N LYS A 264 -5.82 -21.54 -1.64
CA LYS A 264 -6.86 -20.59 -2.04
C LYS A 264 -6.28 -19.22 -2.39
N ASP A 265 -7.01 -18.53 -3.25
CA ASP A 265 -6.84 -17.11 -3.53
C ASP A 265 -7.70 -16.33 -2.55
N ARG A 266 -7.07 -15.50 -1.70
CA ARG A 266 -7.81 -14.56 -0.86
C ARG A 266 -8.52 -13.49 -1.68
N PHE A 267 -8.02 -13.22 -2.88
CA PHE A 267 -8.65 -12.31 -3.84
C PHE A 267 -8.49 -12.85 -5.25
N TYR A 268 -9.60 -12.99 -5.97
CA TYR A 268 -9.65 -13.30 -7.38
C TYR A 268 -10.49 -12.27 -8.11
N ALA A 269 -10.04 -11.85 -9.30
CA ALA A 269 -10.80 -11.03 -10.24
C ALA A 269 -10.76 -11.66 -11.63
N GLN A 270 -11.93 -11.78 -12.28
CA GLN A 270 -12.01 -12.28 -13.64
C GLN A 270 -11.37 -11.32 -14.64
N SER A 271 -11.60 -10.01 -14.48
CA SER A 271 -10.93 -8.98 -15.27
C SER A 271 -10.68 -7.73 -14.42
N VAL A 272 -9.46 -7.20 -14.57
CA VAL A 272 -9.03 -5.90 -14.05
C VAL A 272 -8.58 -5.08 -15.25
N SER A 273 -9.28 -3.99 -15.54
CA SER A 273 -8.88 -3.05 -16.59
C SER A 273 -8.57 -1.70 -15.98
N ALA A 274 -7.59 -0.97 -16.53
CA ALA A 274 -7.17 0.34 -16.04
C ALA A 274 -6.62 1.18 -17.19
N SER A 275 -6.86 2.50 -17.15
CA SER A 275 -6.14 3.47 -17.98
C SER A 275 -4.91 3.97 -17.23
N ILE A 276 -3.76 4.05 -17.89
CA ILE A 276 -2.48 4.49 -17.32
C ILE A 276 -2.14 5.87 -17.86
N ASN A 277 -1.61 6.75 -17.02
CA ASN A 277 -1.03 8.00 -17.50
C ASN A 277 0.44 7.79 -17.92
N ILE A 278 0.69 7.70 -19.23
CA ILE A 278 2.04 7.50 -19.79
C ILE A 278 2.98 8.67 -19.49
N SER A 279 2.46 9.91 -19.48
CA SER A 279 3.29 11.08 -19.13
C SER A 279 3.81 11.01 -17.70
N ASN A 280 2.99 10.52 -16.77
CA ASN A 280 3.40 10.31 -15.37
C ASN A 280 4.41 9.17 -15.23
N LEU A 281 4.39 8.17 -16.12
CA LEU A 281 5.44 7.14 -16.13
C LEU A 281 6.81 7.78 -16.37
N LEU A 282 6.92 8.85 -17.18
CA LEU A 282 8.19 9.53 -17.43
C LEU A 282 8.81 10.15 -16.16
N THR A 283 8.02 10.42 -15.13
CA THR A 283 8.48 10.92 -13.81
C THR A 283 8.61 9.80 -12.76
N ARG A 284 8.56 8.53 -13.17
CA ARG A 284 8.50 7.31 -12.31
C ARG A 284 7.26 7.27 -11.43
N GLN A 285 6.15 7.85 -11.89
CA GLN A 285 4.86 7.79 -11.23
C GLN A 285 3.94 6.83 -11.95
N ILE A 286 3.28 5.96 -11.20
CA ILE A 286 2.24 5.08 -11.74
C ILE A 286 0.91 5.69 -11.37
N THR A 287 0.21 6.26 -12.36
CA THR A 287 -1.13 6.81 -12.15
C THR A 287 -2.14 6.02 -12.97
N GLN A 288 -3.11 5.43 -12.27
CA GLN A 288 -4.20 4.65 -12.85
C GLN A 288 -5.52 5.43 -12.76
N LYS A 289 -6.33 5.31 -13.81
CA LYS A 289 -7.69 5.87 -13.89
C LYS A 289 -8.64 4.80 -14.43
N ASN A 290 -9.92 4.95 -14.14
CA ASN A 290 -10.96 4.05 -14.64
C ASN A 290 -10.61 2.59 -14.40
N VAL A 291 -10.19 2.28 -13.17
CA VAL A 291 -9.87 0.91 -12.82
C VAL A 291 -11.18 0.17 -12.65
N VAL A 292 -11.49 -0.78 -13.51
CA VAL A 292 -12.71 -1.58 -13.42
C VAL A 292 -12.34 -3.02 -13.09
N VAL A 293 -12.90 -3.52 -11.99
CA VAL A 293 -12.71 -4.87 -11.49
C VAL A 293 -14.04 -5.62 -11.60
N THR A 294 -14.05 -6.76 -12.27
CA THR A 294 -15.25 -7.58 -12.50
C THR A 294 -15.02 -9.03 -12.11
N GLY A 295 -16.10 -9.73 -11.76
CA GLY A 295 -16.05 -11.14 -11.37
C GLY A 295 -15.18 -11.38 -10.14
N VAL A 296 -15.34 -10.52 -9.12
CA VAL A 296 -14.60 -10.63 -7.87
C VAL A 296 -15.09 -11.83 -7.07
N ALA A 297 -14.15 -12.64 -6.59
CA ALA A 297 -14.40 -13.71 -5.64
C ALA A 297 -13.33 -13.68 -4.55
N LEU A 298 -13.75 -13.78 -3.29
CA LEU A 298 -12.85 -13.99 -2.16
C LEU A 298 -12.75 -15.49 -1.87
N ASP A 299 -11.62 -15.92 -1.31
CA ASP A 299 -11.36 -17.31 -0.90
C ASP A 299 -11.59 -18.37 -1.99
N LYS A 300 -11.27 -18.03 -3.25
CA LYS A 300 -11.44 -18.94 -4.39
C LYS A 300 -10.43 -20.09 -4.32
N GLN A 301 -10.90 -21.33 -4.43
CA GLN A 301 -10.03 -22.50 -4.45
C GLN A 301 -9.11 -22.51 -5.69
N ARG A 302 -7.83 -22.80 -5.48
CA ARG A 302 -6.82 -22.85 -6.55
C ARG A 302 -6.68 -24.26 -7.10
N THR A 303 -6.49 -24.35 -8.41
CA THR A 303 -6.15 -25.62 -9.09
C THR A 303 -4.69 -26.04 -8.82
N THR A 304 -3.80 -25.07 -8.65
CA THR A 304 -2.38 -25.28 -8.35
C THR A 304 -1.98 -24.59 -7.05
N LYS A 305 -1.38 -25.36 -6.13
CA LYS A 305 -0.89 -24.87 -4.85
C LYS A 305 0.13 -23.74 -5.04
N ALA A 306 -0.09 -22.62 -4.36
CA ALA A 306 0.80 -21.46 -4.38
C ALA A 306 2.10 -21.72 -3.59
N LYS A 307 3.06 -20.81 -3.76
CA LYS A 307 4.31 -20.75 -2.97
C LYS A 307 4.42 -19.40 -2.28
N LEU A 308 5.05 -19.39 -1.10
CA LEU A 308 5.45 -18.15 -0.43
C LEU A 308 6.57 -17.47 -1.20
N TYR A 309 6.60 -16.13 -1.20
CA TYR A 309 7.64 -15.35 -1.86
C TYR A 309 9.00 -15.51 -1.18
N ILE A 310 9.02 -15.58 0.16
CA ILE A 310 10.21 -15.91 0.96
C ILE A 310 10.01 -17.32 1.52
N ASP A 311 10.80 -18.28 1.04
CA ASP A 311 10.83 -19.61 1.61
C ASP A 311 11.76 -19.60 2.85
N THR A 312 11.18 -19.42 4.03
CA THR A 312 11.91 -19.45 5.30
C THR A 312 12.60 -20.79 5.58
N LYS A 313 12.29 -21.87 4.83
CA LYS A 313 13.03 -23.14 4.96
C LYS A 313 14.48 -23.06 4.50
N SER A 314 14.85 -22.10 3.63
CA SER A 314 16.25 -21.94 3.19
C SER A 314 17.10 -21.03 4.09
N LEU A 315 16.51 -20.38 5.10
CA LEU A 315 17.23 -19.52 6.06
C LEU A 315 17.40 -20.19 7.45
N THR A 316 16.93 -21.44 7.62
CA THR A 316 16.95 -22.15 8.90
C THR A 316 18.05 -23.22 8.96
N SER A 317 19.23 -22.90 8.44
CA SER A 317 20.43 -23.72 8.65
C SER A 317 21.59 -22.77 8.93
N GLU A 318 21.66 -22.23 10.15
CA GLU A 318 22.88 -22.20 10.98
C GLU A 318 22.80 -21.36 12.27
N GLN A 319 21.73 -20.59 12.56
CA GLN A 319 21.73 -19.71 13.75
C GLN A 319 20.59 -19.83 14.77
N SER A 320 19.64 -20.76 14.61
CA SER A 320 18.45 -20.82 15.49
C SER A 320 18.47 -21.87 16.60
N LYS A 321 19.62 -22.48 16.94
CA LYS A 321 19.66 -23.46 18.05
C LYS A 321 19.94 -22.89 19.44
N VAL A 322 20.21 -21.59 19.60
CA VAL A 322 20.63 -21.05 20.92
C VAL A 322 19.58 -20.17 21.62
N SER A 323 18.50 -19.70 20.97
CA SER A 323 17.54 -18.79 21.61
C SER A 323 16.16 -19.38 21.94
N SER A 324 15.83 -20.58 21.45
CA SER A 324 14.48 -21.14 21.56
C SER A 324 14.16 -21.88 22.86
N GLU A 325 15.16 -22.26 23.67
CA GLU A 325 14.92 -22.92 24.97
C GLU A 325 14.75 -21.89 26.10
N THR A 326 15.51 -20.79 26.08
CA THR A 326 15.44 -19.75 27.12
C THR A 326 14.14 -18.94 27.04
N ILE A 327 13.62 -18.69 25.83
CA ILE A 327 12.35 -17.96 25.61
C ILE A 327 11.14 -18.84 25.97
N LYS A 328 11.22 -20.16 25.75
CA LYS A 328 10.16 -21.10 26.16
C LYS A 328 10.06 -21.23 27.68
N GLN A 329 11.19 -21.21 28.39
CA GLN A 329 11.18 -21.25 29.87
C GLN A 329 10.62 -19.95 30.48
N GLN A 330 10.95 -18.77 29.94
CA GLN A 330 10.38 -17.49 30.41
C GLN A 330 8.89 -17.31 30.07
N ALA A 331 8.43 -17.86 28.93
CA ALA A 331 7.00 -17.84 28.58
C ALA A 331 6.17 -18.79 29.46
N ILE A 332 6.72 -19.95 29.86
CA ILE A 332 6.02 -20.90 30.75
C ILE A 332 5.96 -20.37 32.19
N GLU A 333 6.98 -19.66 32.66
CA GLU A 333 7.02 -19.09 34.02
C GLU A 333 6.13 -17.84 34.18
N THR A 334 5.88 -17.11 33.09
CA THR A 334 4.97 -15.93 33.09
C THR A 334 3.50 -16.32 32.86
N VAL A 335 3.24 -17.42 32.15
CA VAL A 335 1.87 -17.95 31.95
C VAL A 335 1.36 -18.71 33.19
N GLY A 336 2.26 -19.26 34.02
CA GLY A 336 1.89 -19.96 35.26
C GLY A 336 1.47 -19.08 36.46
N LYS A 337 1.67 -17.76 36.40
CA LYS A 337 1.41 -16.86 37.56
C LYS A 337 0.25 -15.87 37.41
N VAL A 338 -0.51 -15.95 36.32
CA VAL A 338 -1.68 -15.06 36.08
C VAL A 338 -3.01 -15.86 36.07
N GLY A 339 -3.00 -17.09 36.57
CA GLY A 339 -4.13 -18.03 36.52
C GLY A 339 -5.16 -17.95 37.65
N GLU A 340 -5.03 -17.06 38.65
CA GLU A 340 -5.83 -17.19 39.89
C GLU A 340 -6.67 -15.98 40.34
N LYS A 341 -6.86 -14.92 39.55
CA LYS A 341 -7.79 -13.85 39.95
C LYS A 341 -8.55 -13.20 38.80
N LEU A 342 -9.51 -13.89 38.20
CA LEU A 342 -10.64 -13.25 37.50
C LEU A 342 -11.85 -14.19 37.52
N GLN A 343 -12.63 -14.12 38.60
CA GLN A 343 -14.01 -14.59 38.59
C GLN A 343 -14.97 -13.39 38.50
N GLN A 344 -16.02 -13.62 37.71
CA GLN A 344 -17.29 -12.88 37.63
C GLN A 344 -17.27 -11.54 36.89
N VAL A 345 -17.54 -11.56 35.58
CA VAL A 345 -18.75 -10.94 35.00
C VAL A 345 -19.21 -11.80 33.81
N ASP A 346 -20.52 -12.02 33.78
CA ASP A 346 -21.28 -12.96 32.96
C ASP A 346 -21.19 -12.67 31.44
N LEU A 347 -20.33 -13.41 30.74
CA LEU A 347 -20.18 -13.42 29.28
C LEU A 347 -20.90 -14.62 28.62
N GLN A 348 -21.71 -15.38 29.37
CA GLN A 348 -22.33 -16.61 28.86
C GLN A 348 -23.52 -16.38 27.93
N LYS A 349 -24.13 -15.18 27.89
CA LYS A 349 -25.20 -14.85 26.93
C LYS A 349 -24.75 -14.21 25.62
N LEU A 350 -23.47 -13.90 25.44
CA LEU A 350 -22.94 -13.30 24.19
C LEU A 350 -22.04 -14.26 23.39
N LYS A 351 -21.87 -15.50 23.85
CA LYS A 351 -20.84 -16.42 23.35
C LYS A 351 -21.23 -17.16 22.07
N GLU A 352 -22.51 -17.32 21.77
CA GLU A 352 -22.98 -17.92 20.49
C GLU A 352 -22.94 -16.93 19.32
N ASN A 353 -23.01 -15.61 19.57
CA ASN A 353 -22.78 -14.55 18.57
C ASN A 353 -21.31 -14.11 18.46
N SER A 354 -20.40 -14.71 19.24
CA SER A 354 -19.04 -14.19 19.41
C SER A 354 -18.09 -14.48 18.25
N GLN A 355 -18.34 -15.52 17.42
CA GLN A 355 -17.45 -15.82 16.30
C GLN A 355 -17.66 -14.80 15.16
N GLN A 356 -18.91 -14.59 14.74
CA GLN A 356 -19.25 -13.59 13.70
C GLN A 356 -18.88 -12.16 14.14
N ALA A 357 -19.15 -11.78 15.40
CA ALA A 357 -18.77 -10.47 15.91
C ALA A 357 -17.24 -10.29 15.98
N LYS A 358 -16.50 -11.34 16.35
CA LYS A 358 -15.03 -11.32 16.31
C LYS A 358 -14.50 -11.25 14.88
N ASP A 359 -15.10 -11.97 13.95
CA ASP A 359 -14.68 -12.00 12.55
C ASP A 359 -14.93 -10.64 11.87
N ILE A 360 -16.07 -9.99 12.15
CA ILE A 360 -16.37 -8.62 11.71
C ILE A 360 -15.39 -7.63 12.34
N ALA A 361 -15.15 -7.70 13.66
CA ALA A 361 -14.21 -6.81 14.34
C ALA A 361 -12.77 -6.99 13.82
N ASN A 362 -12.37 -8.22 13.53
CA ASN A 362 -11.08 -8.53 12.91
C ASN A 362 -11.01 -7.99 11.48
N GLY A 363 -12.08 -8.12 10.70
CA GLY A 363 -12.19 -7.54 9.36
C GLY A 363 -12.07 -6.02 9.36
N ILE A 364 -12.75 -5.34 10.29
CA ILE A 364 -12.63 -3.88 10.48
C ILE A 364 -11.22 -3.50 10.91
N LYS A 365 -10.58 -4.27 11.80
CA LYS A 365 -9.17 -4.05 12.20
C LYS A 365 -8.21 -4.23 11.03
N GLN A 366 -8.39 -5.25 10.21
CA GLN A 366 -7.58 -5.48 9.01
C GLN A 366 -7.80 -4.38 7.97
N ALA A 367 -9.04 -3.93 7.78
CA ALA A 367 -9.35 -2.80 6.91
C ALA A 367 -8.72 -1.50 7.46
N ALA A 368 -8.82 -1.24 8.76
CA ALA A 368 -8.18 -0.10 9.40
C ALA A 368 -6.65 -0.15 9.27
N GLU A 369 -6.04 -1.32 9.45
CA GLU A 369 -4.60 -1.54 9.25
C GLU A 369 -4.21 -1.28 7.79
N PHE A 370 -4.95 -1.84 6.84
CA PHE A 370 -4.74 -1.59 5.41
C PHE A 370 -4.84 -0.10 5.07
N LEU A 371 -5.91 0.56 5.52
CA LEU A 371 -6.15 1.98 5.28
C LEU A 371 -5.11 2.87 5.99
N SER A 372 -4.56 2.43 7.12
CA SER A 372 -3.49 3.15 7.82
C SER A 372 -2.19 3.22 7.00
N ASN A 373 -1.95 2.27 6.08
CA ASN A 373 -0.81 2.35 5.15
C ASN A 373 -0.99 3.47 4.11
N PHE A 374 -2.20 3.98 3.96
CA PHE A 374 -2.56 5.11 3.10
C PHE A 374 -2.92 6.34 3.93
N ARG A 375 -2.35 6.49 5.13
CA ARG A 375 -2.46 7.72 5.93
C ARG A 375 -1.27 8.65 5.65
N SER A 376 -1.49 9.94 5.79
CA SER A 376 -0.40 10.92 5.85
C SER A 376 0.45 10.72 7.11
N SER A 377 1.77 10.58 6.94
CA SER A 377 2.76 10.28 7.98
C SER A 377 2.81 11.30 9.12
N ASP A 378 2.27 12.50 8.94
CA ASP A 378 2.47 13.64 9.84
C ASP A 378 1.40 13.79 10.92
N THR A 379 0.54 12.79 11.09
CA THR A 379 -0.46 12.84 12.18
C THR A 379 0.20 12.32 13.46
N GLU A 380 0.56 13.27 14.34
CA GLU A 380 1.23 13.10 15.63
C GLU A 380 0.85 11.80 16.36
N SER A 381 1.73 10.81 16.27
CA SER A 381 1.93 9.86 17.36
C SER A 381 3.30 10.17 17.96
N GLY A 382 3.29 10.76 19.16
CA GLY A 382 4.47 11.15 19.95
C GLY A 382 5.36 9.99 20.40
N GLN A 383 5.90 9.24 19.44
CA GLN A 383 7.15 8.52 19.59
C GLN A 383 8.04 9.05 18.48
N ALA A 384 9.07 9.81 18.88
CA ALA A 384 10.16 10.17 18.01
C ALA A 384 10.66 8.87 17.37
N SER A 385 10.26 8.63 16.13
CA SER A 385 10.90 7.63 15.29
C SER A 385 12.32 8.13 15.20
N GLN A 386 13.25 7.44 15.88
CA GLN A 386 14.67 7.75 15.75
C GLN A 386 14.92 7.82 14.24
N GLU A 387 15.23 9.01 13.74
CA GLU A 387 15.60 9.22 12.33
C GLU A 387 16.73 8.22 12.04
N ILE A 388 16.38 7.12 11.38
CA ILE A 388 17.35 6.08 11.07
C ILE A 388 18.27 6.75 10.06
N THR A 389 19.48 7.07 10.49
CA THR A 389 20.44 7.77 9.64
C THR A 389 20.65 6.93 8.37
N PRO A 390 20.75 7.52 7.16
CA PRO A 390 20.94 6.75 5.91
C PRO A 390 22.10 5.75 5.96
N LYS A 391 23.13 6.03 6.78
CA LYS A 391 24.26 5.15 7.04
C LYS A 391 23.88 3.87 7.82
N ALA A 392 22.91 3.93 8.71
CA ALA A 392 22.38 2.77 9.42
C ALA A 392 21.52 1.91 8.49
N GLU A 393 20.69 2.54 7.66
CA GLU A 393 19.88 1.84 6.64
C GLU A 393 20.76 1.11 5.61
N ALA A 394 21.86 1.75 5.18
CA ALA A 394 22.82 1.15 4.26
C ALA A 394 23.52 -0.12 4.81
N ARG A 395 23.64 -0.25 6.14
CA ARG A 395 24.20 -1.47 6.76
C ARG A 395 23.23 -2.65 6.71
N VAL A 396 21.92 -2.38 6.71
CA VAL A 396 20.86 -3.41 6.72
C VAL A 396 20.48 -3.80 5.30
N TYR A 397 20.25 -2.82 4.42
CA TYR A 397 19.72 -3.05 3.08
C TYR A 397 20.78 -2.96 1.97
N GLY A 398 22.02 -2.57 2.31
CA GLY A 398 23.09 -2.33 1.36
C GLY A 398 23.01 -0.95 0.69
N TYR A 399 24.16 -0.31 0.45
CA TYR A 399 24.23 1.07 -0.04
C TYR A 399 23.45 1.37 -1.33
N ALA A 400 23.28 0.37 -2.22
CA ALA A 400 22.58 0.57 -3.49
C ALA A 400 21.06 0.76 -3.33
N ASN A 401 20.47 0.29 -2.22
CA ASN A 401 19.03 0.28 -2.01
C ASN A 401 18.51 1.48 -1.20
N VAL A 402 19.41 2.30 -0.65
CA VAL A 402 19.04 3.47 0.16
C VAL A 402 18.80 4.67 -0.74
N LYS A 403 17.65 5.32 -0.55
CA LYS A 403 17.19 6.47 -1.33
C LYS A 403 16.72 7.58 -0.40
N ASN A 404 16.83 8.83 -0.85
CA ASN A 404 16.18 9.96 -0.19
C ASN A 404 14.76 10.11 -0.78
N GLU A 405 13.74 9.76 0.00
CA GLU A 405 12.34 9.84 -0.44
C GLU A 405 11.81 11.28 -0.48
N ASP A 406 12.37 12.19 0.33
CA ASP A 406 11.95 13.60 0.46
C ASP A 406 12.24 14.43 -0.79
N LEU A 407 13.12 13.94 -1.67
CA LEU A 407 13.36 14.55 -2.98
C LEU A 407 12.13 14.47 -3.90
N ARG A 408 11.17 13.58 -3.64
CA ARG A 408 9.91 13.44 -4.40
C ARG A 408 8.77 14.13 -3.65
N ASP A 409 8.69 15.45 -3.80
CA ASP A 409 7.71 16.28 -3.09
C ASP A 409 6.56 16.79 -3.97
N LYS A 410 6.65 16.64 -5.29
CA LYS A 410 5.63 17.20 -6.19
C LYS A 410 4.45 16.27 -6.38
N TYR A 411 4.69 14.96 -6.35
CA TYR A 411 3.70 13.97 -6.72
C TYR A 411 3.94 12.62 -6.02
N PRO A 412 2.88 11.88 -5.69
CA PRO A 412 3.01 10.52 -5.17
C PRO A 412 3.59 9.55 -6.21
N SER A 413 4.26 8.49 -5.75
CA SER A 413 4.83 7.46 -6.63
C SER A 413 3.77 6.56 -7.26
N PHE A 414 2.63 6.36 -6.60
CA PHE A 414 1.52 5.54 -7.05
C PHE A 414 0.20 6.19 -6.68
N VAL A 415 -0.70 6.31 -7.66
CA VAL A 415 -2.05 6.87 -7.48
C VAL A 415 -3.06 6.06 -8.28
N ILE A 416 -4.18 5.71 -7.66
CA ILE A 416 -5.38 5.23 -8.35
C ILE A 416 -6.47 6.27 -8.16
N GLN A 417 -6.91 6.89 -9.25
CA GLN A 417 -7.91 7.97 -9.19
C GLN A 417 -9.31 7.46 -8.91
N ASN A 418 -9.69 6.36 -9.56
CA ASN A 418 -10.98 5.71 -9.37
C ASN A 418 -10.88 4.20 -9.64
N VAL A 419 -11.55 3.43 -8.78
CA VAL A 419 -11.74 1.99 -8.87
C VAL A 419 -13.23 1.70 -8.78
N ASP A 420 -13.76 0.98 -9.76
CA ASP A 420 -15.11 0.48 -9.81
C ASP A 420 -15.06 -1.04 -9.71
N ILE A 421 -15.55 -1.58 -8.60
CA ILE A 421 -15.74 -3.01 -8.39
C ILE A 421 -17.20 -3.30 -8.65
N ASN A 422 -17.48 -4.10 -9.68
CA ASN A 422 -18.85 -4.42 -10.09
C ASN A 422 -19.20 -5.87 -9.77
N ASP A 423 -20.45 -6.07 -9.37
CA ASP A 423 -21.11 -7.36 -9.25
C ASP A 423 -20.41 -8.32 -8.28
N TYR A 424 -19.83 -7.80 -7.18
CA TYR A 424 -19.28 -8.64 -6.13
C TYR A 424 -20.42 -9.36 -5.41
N LYS A 425 -20.45 -10.70 -5.49
CA LYS A 425 -21.50 -11.52 -4.89
C LYS A 425 -21.03 -12.12 -3.58
N ASP A 426 -21.74 -11.81 -2.50
CA ASP A 426 -21.52 -12.43 -1.20
C ASP A 426 -22.85 -12.74 -0.51
N ALA A 427 -22.99 -13.96 0.00
CA ALA A 427 -24.19 -14.46 0.67
C ALA A 427 -25.53 -14.17 -0.07
N GLY A 428 -25.52 -14.12 -1.41
CA GLY A 428 -26.71 -13.82 -2.23
C GLY A 428 -26.99 -12.33 -2.48
N THR A 429 -26.24 -11.43 -1.85
CA THR A 429 -26.28 -9.98 -2.12
C THR A 429 -25.22 -9.62 -3.15
N ILE A 430 -25.54 -8.68 -4.03
CA ILE A 430 -24.62 -8.15 -5.05
C ILE A 430 -24.21 -6.75 -4.64
N TYR A 431 -22.91 -6.49 -4.54
CA TYR A 431 -22.34 -5.22 -4.15
C TYR A 431 -21.54 -4.60 -5.29
N ASN A 432 -21.70 -3.28 -5.44
CA ASN A 432 -20.78 -2.44 -6.20
C ASN A 432 -20.00 -1.57 -5.22
N ALA A 433 -18.70 -1.40 -5.48
CA ALA A 433 -17.86 -0.50 -4.72
C ALA A 433 -17.16 0.50 -5.64
N ASN A 434 -17.19 1.77 -5.27
CA ASN A 434 -16.42 2.83 -5.91
C ASN A 434 -15.40 3.37 -4.92
N ILE A 435 -14.12 3.35 -5.30
CA ILE A 435 -13.02 3.85 -4.47
C ILE A 435 -12.28 4.93 -5.24
N THR A 436 -12.07 6.10 -4.65
CA THR A 436 -11.36 7.21 -5.30
C THR A 436 -10.11 7.63 -4.54
N ASN A 437 -9.11 8.12 -5.29
CA ASN A 437 -7.90 8.80 -4.78
C ASN A 437 -7.03 7.97 -3.82
N ILE A 438 -6.80 6.68 -4.11
CA ILE A 438 -5.81 5.88 -3.37
C ILE A 438 -4.40 6.35 -3.76
N SER A 439 -3.52 6.61 -2.78
CA SER A 439 -2.17 7.13 -3.02
C SER A 439 -1.15 6.59 -2.03
N THR A 440 0.07 6.31 -2.47
CA THR A 440 1.21 6.02 -1.57
C THR A 440 1.64 7.21 -0.73
N ASN A 441 1.29 8.43 -1.14
CA ASN A 441 1.45 9.65 -0.35
C ASN A 441 0.18 10.50 -0.45
N PRO A 442 -0.81 10.28 0.43
CA PRO A 442 -2.10 10.97 0.38
C PRO A 442 -2.00 12.48 0.67
N ALA A 443 -1.06 12.89 1.53
CA ALA A 443 -0.81 14.31 1.81
C ALA A 443 -0.37 15.06 0.55
N LEU A 444 0.55 14.47 -0.23
CA LEU A 444 0.99 15.06 -1.51
C LEU A 444 -0.12 15.07 -2.57
N LEU A 445 -1.06 14.11 -2.54
CA LEU A 445 -2.20 14.13 -3.45
C LEU A 445 -3.21 15.24 -3.10
N GLY A 446 -3.39 15.54 -1.81
CA GLY A 446 -4.25 16.62 -1.33
C GLY A 446 -5.76 16.42 -1.55
N LEU A 447 -6.16 15.22 -1.99
CA LEU A 447 -7.54 14.83 -2.27
C LEU A 447 -8.02 13.77 -1.27
N PRO A 448 -9.31 13.79 -0.88
CA PRO A 448 -9.85 12.79 0.02
C PRO A 448 -9.98 11.43 -0.66
N THR A 449 -9.64 10.37 0.08
CA THR A 449 -9.91 8.99 -0.34
C THR A 449 -11.36 8.68 0.01
N THR A 450 -12.17 8.28 -0.97
CA THR A 450 -13.58 7.94 -0.75
C THR A 450 -13.79 6.47 -1.05
N ILE A 451 -14.51 5.74 -0.20
CA ILE A 451 -14.89 4.34 -0.39
C ILE A 451 -16.41 4.28 -0.26
N ALA A 452 -17.10 4.13 -1.38
CA ALA A 452 -18.54 3.94 -1.43
C ALA A 452 -18.84 2.48 -1.78
N ILE A 453 -19.72 1.83 -1.02
CA ILE A 453 -20.13 0.44 -1.23
C ILE A 453 -21.65 0.40 -1.17
N LYS A 454 -22.29 -0.15 -2.20
CA LYS A 454 -23.74 -0.23 -2.31
C LYS A 454 -24.19 -1.61 -2.78
N SER A 455 -25.17 -2.19 -2.11
CA SER A 455 -25.87 -3.37 -2.60
C SER A 455 -26.81 -3.00 -3.75
N THR A 456 -26.73 -3.67 -4.89
CA THR A 456 -27.47 -3.31 -6.11
C THR A 456 -28.76 -4.09 -6.30
N ASN A 457 -28.85 -5.32 -5.79
CA ASN A 457 -30.01 -6.19 -6.00
C ASN A 457 -31.15 -5.97 -5.00
N ASN A 458 -30.86 -5.49 -3.79
CA ASN A 458 -31.85 -5.25 -2.72
C ASN A 458 -31.83 -3.83 -2.13
N ASN A 459 -30.75 -3.05 -2.34
CA ASN A 459 -30.53 -1.74 -1.71
C ASN A 459 -30.51 -1.78 -0.16
N ASP A 460 -30.19 -2.94 0.42
CA ASP A 460 -30.15 -3.14 1.88
C ASP A 460 -28.90 -2.54 2.52
N PHE A 461 -27.87 -2.21 1.73
CA PHE A 461 -26.59 -1.69 2.21
C PHE A 461 -26.11 -0.52 1.35
N ASP A 462 -25.81 0.61 1.98
CA ASP A 462 -25.12 1.76 1.38
C ASP A 462 -24.16 2.33 2.43
N ALA A 463 -22.87 2.32 2.15
CA ALA A 463 -21.84 2.86 3.02
C ALA A 463 -20.89 3.76 2.24
N ASN A 464 -20.52 4.89 2.82
CA ASN A 464 -19.58 5.85 2.28
C ASN A 464 -18.59 6.26 3.38
N ILE A 465 -17.32 5.96 3.18
CA ILE A 465 -16.21 6.27 4.09
C ILE A 465 -15.31 7.28 3.38
N VAL A 466 -15.01 8.40 4.03
CA VAL A 466 -14.14 9.46 3.50
C VAL A 466 -12.96 9.67 4.43
N ILE A 467 -11.75 9.49 3.91
CA ILE A 467 -10.49 9.84 4.56
C ILE A 467 -10.07 11.19 4.00
N SER A 468 -9.95 12.21 4.84
CA SER A 468 -9.75 13.59 4.39
C SER A 468 -8.39 13.81 3.72
N ASN A 469 -7.36 13.07 4.16
CA ASN A 469 -5.95 13.24 3.81
C ASN A 469 -5.42 14.67 4.02
N LYS A 470 -6.09 15.46 4.86
CA LYS A 470 -5.73 16.84 5.20
C LYS A 470 -5.58 16.97 6.71
N GLN A 471 -4.58 17.73 7.14
CA GLN A 471 -4.37 18.04 8.54
C GLN A 471 -5.60 18.76 9.11
N ASN A 472 -6.01 18.39 10.32
CA ASN A 472 -7.12 18.98 11.06
C ASN A 472 -8.49 18.88 10.37
N VAL A 473 -8.66 17.93 9.45
CA VAL A 473 -9.97 17.63 8.84
C VAL A 473 -10.36 16.21 9.24
N ASP A 474 -11.49 16.07 9.94
CA ASP A 474 -12.00 14.78 10.38
C ASP A 474 -12.32 13.86 9.20
N ASN A 475 -12.04 12.57 9.37
CA ASN A 475 -12.57 11.56 8.47
C ASN A 475 -14.06 11.39 8.76
N THR A 476 -14.84 11.09 7.74
CA THR A 476 -16.29 10.90 7.89
C THR A 476 -16.70 9.50 7.46
N VAL A 477 -17.81 9.05 8.03
CA VAL A 477 -18.48 7.82 7.63
C VAL A 477 -19.97 8.07 7.61
N LYS A 478 -20.63 7.57 6.58
CA LYS A 478 -22.07 7.52 6.46
C LYS A 478 -22.46 6.12 6.03
N PHE A 479 -23.46 5.53 6.67
CA PHE A 479 -23.99 4.24 6.24
C PHE A 479 -25.49 4.16 6.46
N ASN A 480 -26.13 3.29 5.68
CA ASN A 480 -27.52 2.94 5.76
C ASN A 480 -27.65 1.43 5.53
N LEU A 481 -28.21 0.76 6.53
CA LEU A 481 -28.51 -0.66 6.56
C LEU A 481 -30.02 -0.80 6.64
N GLN A 482 -30.63 -1.51 5.72
CA GLN A 482 -32.08 -1.76 5.69
C GLN A 482 -32.38 -3.25 5.83
N ASN A 483 -33.63 -3.56 6.16
CA ASN A 483 -34.15 -4.93 6.16
C ASN A 483 -33.36 -5.93 7.03
N ILE A 484 -32.80 -5.48 8.15
CA ILE A 484 -32.21 -6.38 9.15
C ILE A 484 -33.36 -7.13 9.81
N THR A 485 -33.40 -8.45 9.68
CA THR A 485 -34.52 -9.30 10.13
C THR A 485 -34.00 -10.51 10.94
N GLY A 486 -34.91 -11.35 11.43
CA GLY A 486 -34.57 -12.60 12.12
C GLY A 486 -34.28 -12.41 13.61
N ASN A 487 -33.40 -13.25 14.16
CA ASN A 487 -33.10 -13.25 15.60
C ASN A 487 -32.38 -11.98 16.08
N ASN A 488 -31.82 -11.20 15.16
CA ASN A 488 -31.08 -9.97 15.46
C ASN A 488 -31.98 -8.81 15.92
N VAL A 489 -33.29 -8.91 15.69
CA VAL A 489 -34.28 -7.86 15.99
C VAL A 489 -35.38 -8.33 16.95
N LYS A 490 -35.23 -9.52 17.52
CA LYS A 490 -36.17 -10.13 18.49
C LYS A 490 -35.52 -10.26 19.86
N GLY A 491 -36.30 -10.06 20.92
CA GLY A 491 -35.86 -10.19 22.31
C GLY A 491 -34.86 -9.14 22.76
N LEU A 492 -34.85 -7.96 22.13
CA LEU A 492 -33.93 -6.87 22.49
C LEU A 492 -34.43 -6.18 23.75
N THR A 493 -33.55 -5.93 24.74
CA THR A 493 -33.93 -5.22 25.96
C THR A 493 -33.16 -3.91 26.09
N ILE A 494 -33.88 -2.79 26.17
CA ILE A 494 -33.31 -1.44 26.34
C ILE A 494 -33.94 -0.80 27.58
N GLN A 495 -33.15 -0.55 28.62
CA GLN A 495 -33.62 0.04 29.90
C GLN A 495 -34.89 -0.66 30.46
N ASP A 496 -34.84 -1.99 30.60
CA ASP A 496 -35.94 -2.85 31.07
C ASP A 496 -37.17 -2.94 30.15
N VAL A 497 -37.11 -2.35 28.96
CA VAL A 497 -38.14 -2.48 27.91
C VAL A 497 -37.69 -3.53 26.89
N GLY A 498 -38.46 -4.61 26.77
CA GLY A 498 -38.29 -5.60 25.71
C GLY A 498 -38.88 -5.11 24.38
N LEU A 499 -38.20 -5.41 23.28
CA LEU A 499 -38.55 -5.07 21.91
C LEU A 499 -38.44 -6.31 21.03
N ASP A 500 -39.55 -6.67 20.39
CA ASP A 500 -39.59 -7.65 19.31
C ASP A 500 -40.02 -6.95 18.03
N ALA A 501 -39.12 -6.75 17.08
CA ALA A 501 -39.44 -6.14 15.79
C ALA A 501 -39.43 -7.17 14.66
N GLU A 502 -40.15 -6.87 13.58
CA GLU A 502 -40.08 -7.65 12.34
C GLU A 502 -38.82 -7.30 11.55
N SER A 503 -38.51 -6.02 11.43
CA SER A 503 -37.31 -5.51 10.76
C SER A 503 -36.72 -4.28 11.44
N LEU A 504 -35.43 -4.05 11.22
CA LEU A 504 -34.68 -2.88 11.67
C LEU A 504 -33.93 -2.25 10.48
N ALA A 505 -34.02 -0.93 10.37
CA ALA A 505 -33.11 -0.12 9.58
C ALA A 505 -32.19 0.69 10.49
N VAL A 506 -30.90 0.70 10.19
CA VAL A 506 -29.86 1.42 10.92
C VAL A 506 -29.16 2.37 9.97
N SER A 507 -29.24 3.67 10.23
CA SER A 507 -28.44 4.66 9.51
C SER A 507 -27.56 5.42 10.49
N GLY A 508 -26.33 5.73 10.08
CA GLY A 508 -25.39 6.50 10.89
C GLY A 508 -24.59 7.46 10.04
N GLN A 509 -24.29 8.64 10.60
CA GLN A 509 -23.37 9.59 10.00
C GLN A 509 -22.55 10.27 11.09
N GLY A 510 -21.23 10.19 11.00
CA GLY A 510 -20.34 10.76 12.01
C GLY A 510 -18.90 10.86 11.57
N THR A 511 -18.03 11.11 12.54
CA THR A 511 -16.60 11.29 12.32
C THR A 511 -15.80 10.16 12.93
N TRP A 512 -14.61 9.94 12.38
CA TRP A 512 -13.64 8.99 12.91
C TRP A 512 -12.22 9.48 12.65
N GLN A 513 -11.26 8.98 13.41
CA GLN A 513 -9.85 9.31 13.28
C GLN A 513 -8.99 8.07 13.53
N PHE A 514 -7.79 8.03 12.96
CA PHE A 514 -6.82 6.99 13.27
C PHE A 514 -6.24 7.21 14.68
N SER A 515 -6.20 6.15 15.48
CA SER A 515 -5.54 6.11 16.78
C SER A 515 -4.40 5.09 16.72
N GLY A 516 -3.29 5.47 16.08
CA GLY A 516 -2.22 4.52 15.73
C GLY A 516 -2.53 3.70 14.46
N ILE A 517 -1.89 2.53 14.31
CA ILE A 517 -1.90 1.72 13.06
C ILE A 517 -3.13 0.80 12.96
N ARG A 518 -3.62 0.29 14.11
CA ARG A 518 -4.67 -0.75 14.16
C ARG A 518 -5.90 -0.37 14.99
N ASN A 519 -6.04 0.91 15.32
CA ASN A 519 -7.16 1.40 16.09
C ASN A 519 -7.70 2.68 15.46
N ILE A 520 -9.01 2.88 15.56
CA ILE A 520 -9.68 4.12 15.16
C ILE A 520 -10.54 4.57 16.32
N THR A 521 -10.59 5.87 16.54
CA THR A 521 -11.60 6.50 17.38
C THR A 521 -12.75 6.94 16.50
N PHE A 522 -13.97 6.81 16.99
CA PHE A 522 -15.16 7.19 16.23
C PHE A 522 -16.23 7.79 17.14
N ASN A 523 -17.06 8.63 16.54
CA ASN A 523 -18.27 9.16 17.13
C ASN A 523 -19.35 9.26 16.05
N ILE A 524 -20.27 8.31 16.05
CA ILE A 524 -21.25 8.09 15.00
C ILE A 524 -22.65 8.06 15.62
N PRO A 525 -23.37 9.20 15.56
CA PRO A 525 -24.80 9.23 15.77
C PRO A 525 -25.52 8.23 14.85
N LEU A 526 -26.46 7.50 15.43
CA LEU A 526 -27.28 6.48 14.80
C LEU A 526 -28.76 6.83 14.87
N GLN A 527 -29.49 6.38 13.87
CA GLN A 527 -30.94 6.30 13.85
C GLN A 527 -31.33 4.84 13.65
N LEU A 528 -32.05 4.29 14.63
CA LEU A 528 -32.56 2.93 14.64
C LEU A 528 -34.06 2.98 14.37
N LYS A 529 -34.51 2.56 13.19
CA LYS A 529 -35.92 2.49 12.83
C LYS A 529 -36.38 1.04 12.83
N PHE A 530 -37.18 0.68 13.82
CA PHE A 530 -37.80 -0.63 13.95
C PHE A 530 -39.21 -0.62 13.35
N ASN A 531 -39.56 -1.64 12.59
CA ASN A 531 -40.89 -1.81 12.00
C ASN A 531 -41.62 -2.98 12.67
N ASN A 532 -42.93 -2.83 12.85
CA ASN A 532 -43.85 -3.78 13.48
C ASN A 532 -43.29 -4.32 14.81
N VAL A 533 -43.21 -3.43 15.80
CA VAL A 533 -42.54 -3.68 17.08
C VAL A 533 -43.55 -4.01 18.16
N ALA A 534 -43.39 -5.16 18.82
CA ALA A 534 -44.02 -5.43 20.09
C ALA A 534 -43.12 -4.92 21.23
N VAL A 535 -43.57 -3.88 21.92
CA VAL A 535 -42.92 -3.29 23.07
C VAL A 535 -43.47 -3.94 24.33
N SER A 536 -42.62 -4.55 25.14
CA SER A 536 -42.98 -5.21 26.40
C SER A 536 -42.29 -4.56 27.59
N PHE A 537 -43.06 -4.14 28.60
CA PHE A 537 -42.53 -3.64 29.87
C PHE A 537 -43.28 -4.31 31.02
N LYS A 538 -42.57 -5.12 31.82
CA LYS A 538 -43.16 -5.96 32.87
C LYS A 538 -44.28 -6.86 32.30
N GLN A 539 -45.54 -6.62 32.68
CA GLN A 539 -46.71 -7.39 32.22
C GLN A 539 -47.45 -6.74 31.05
N LEU A 540 -47.05 -5.54 30.62
CA LEU A 540 -47.69 -4.79 29.54
C LEU A 540 -46.98 -5.08 28.21
N ARG A 541 -47.76 -5.39 27.18
CA ARG A 541 -47.27 -5.57 25.80
C ARG A 541 -48.12 -4.72 24.85
N GLN A 542 -47.47 -3.92 24.03
CA GLN A 542 -48.12 -3.05 23.05
C GLN A 542 -47.43 -3.18 21.69
N ASN A 543 -48.22 -3.30 20.62
CA ASN A 543 -47.69 -3.31 19.26
C ASN A 543 -47.71 -1.90 18.68
N VAL A 544 -46.62 -1.52 18.01
CA VAL A 544 -46.42 -0.23 17.36
C VAL A 544 -45.93 -0.50 15.93
N SER A 545 -46.49 0.21 14.94
CA SER A 545 -46.10 0.01 13.53
C SER A 545 -44.66 0.44 13.26
N ASP A 546 -44.22 1.55 13.85
CA ASP A 546 -42.89 2.10 13.68
C ASP A 546 -42.36 2.65 15.01
N LEU A 547 -41.12 2.32 15.34
CA LEU A 547 -40.42 2.88 16.50
C LEU A 547 -39.05 3.38 16.06
N THR A 548 -38.78 4.67 16.24
CA THR A 548 -37.48 5.27 15.97
C THR A 548 -36.76 5.61 17.27
N LEU A 549 -35.54 5.09 17.42
CA LEU A 549 -34.65 5.36 18.54
C LEU A 549 -33.37 6.04 18.04
N GLY A 550 -32.94 7.08 18.73
CA GLY A 550 -31.62 7.66 18.54
C GLY A 550 -30.56 6.80 19.23
N GLY A 551 -29.36 6.73 18.68
CA GLY A 551 -28.23 6.10 19.35
C GLY A 551 -26.93 6.81 19.00
N VAL A 552 -25.84 6.44 19.67
CA VAL A 552 -24.49 6.87 19.33
C VAL A 552 -23.55 5.70 19.53
N ILE A 553 -22.80 5.35 18.49
CA ILE A 553 -21.63 4.48 18.56
C ILE A 553 -20.40 5.37 18.72
N SER A 554 -19.69 5.23 19.84
CA SER A 554 -18.50 6.03 20.15
C SER A 554 -17.39 5.19 20.79
N GLY A 555 -16.19 5.75 20.92
CA GLY A 555 -15.05 5.08 21.55
C GLY A 555 -14.01 4.67 20.52
N ASP A 556 -13.42 3.49 20.69
CA ASP A 556 -12.41 2.94 19.78
C ASP A 556 -12.69 1.47 19.40
N LEU A 557 -11.93 0.88 18.47
CA LEU A 557 -12.15 -0.51 18.02
C LEU A 557 -11.92 -1.57 19.11
N ASN A 558 -11.24 -1.22 20.21
CA ASN A 558 -10.99 -2.13 21.31
C ASN A 558 -12.05 -2.01 22.41
N LYS A 559 -12.68 -0.85 22.54
CA LYS A 559 -13.71 -0.52 23.51
C LYS A 559 -14.83 0.27 22.83
N PRO A 560 -15.61 -0.36 21.92
CA PRO A 560 -16.77 0.30 21.33
C PRO A 560 -17.83 0.52 22.41
N ASN A 561 -18.39 1.72 22.44
CA ASN A 561 -19.50 2.08 23.30
C ASN A 561 -20.74 2.35 22.43
N LEU A 562 -21.83 1.64 22.68
CA LEU A 562 -23.13 1.90 22.07
C LEU A 562 -24.06 2.46 23.13
N SER A 563 -24.51 3.70 22.93
CA SER A 563 -25.55 4.32 23.74
C SER A 563 -26.82 4.45 22.91
N VAL A 564 -27.98 4.22 23.52
CA VAL A 564 -29.29 4.36 22.87
C VAL A 564 -30.13 5.32 23.69
N ASP A 565 -30.71 6.32 23.02
CA ASP A 565 -31.65 7.25 23.60
C ASP A 565 -33.02 6.59 23.76
N ALA A 566 -33.35 6.26 25.01
CA ALA A 566 -34.62 5.65 25.39
C ALA A 566 -35.72 6.69 25.71
N SER A 567 -35.50 7.99 25.46
CA SER A 567 -36.48 9.03 25.76
C SER A 567 -37.82 8.80 25.04
N SER A 568 -37.78 8.31 23.81
CA SER A 568 -38.98 7.92 23.03
C SER A 568 -39.76 6.76 23.67
N LEU A 569 -39.07 5.82 24.34
CA LEU A 569 -39.70 4.70 25.04
C LEU A 569 -40.45 5.18 26.31
N LYS A 570 -39.90 6.18 27.01
CA LYS A 570 -40.53 6.76 28.21
C LYS A 570 -41.86 7.43 27.89
N ASN A 571 -41.98 8.05 26.71
CA ASN A 571 -43.22 8.69 26.27
C ASN A 571 -44.31 7.67 25.89
N LEU A 572 -43.93 6.55 25.27
CA LEU A 572 -44.86 5.45 24.97
C LEU A 572 -45.40 4.77 26.24
N LEU A 573 -44.59 4.74 27.30
CA LEU A 573 -44.90 4.11 28.59
C LEU A 573 -45.39 5.10 29.66
N ASN A 574 -45.73 6.34 29.30
CA ASN A 574 -46.17 7.35 30.26
C ASN A 574 -47.46 6.89 31.00
N VAL A 575 -47.57 7.31 32.26
CA VAL A 575 -48.62 6.89 33.22
C VAL A 575 -50.03 7.12 32.68
N ASP A 576 -50.24 8.11 31.82
CA ASP A 576 -51.54 8.39 31.20
C ASP A 576 -51.91 7.35 30.12
N THR A 577 -50.94 6.84 29.37
CA THR A 577 -51.14 5.73 28.42
C THR A 577 -51.47 4.44 29.17
N VAL A 578 -50.75 4.17 30.26
CA VAL A 578 -51.02 3.03 31.16
C VAL A 578 -52.40 3.15 31.82
N LYS A 579 -52.79 4.35 32.28
CA LYS A 579 -54.14 4.63 32.80
C LYS A 579 -55.23 4.43 31.75
N ASN A 580 -55.00 4.85 30.51
CA ASN A 580 -55.98 4.71 29.43
C ASN A 580 -56.17 3.24 29.01
N VAL A 581 -55.10 2.45 28.95
CA VAL A 581 -55.18 1.00 28.70
C VAL A 581 -55.85 0.30 29.89
N ALA A 582 -55.49 0.64 31.14
CA ALA A 582 -56.16 0.11 32.33
C ALA A 582 -57.67 0.45 32.35
N ASN A 583 -58.05 1.65 31.95
CA ASN A 583 -59.45 2.07 31.82
C ASN A 583 -60.19 1.36 30.68
N GLN A 584 -59.52 1.05 29.57
CA GLN A 584 -60.11 0.27 28.46
C GLN A 584 -60.29 -1.21 28.83
N VAL A 585 -59.34 -1.81 29.54
CA VAL A 585 -59.45 -3.18 30.07
C VAL A 585 -60.54 -3.26 31.13
N ALA A 586 -60.67 -2.24 32.01
CA ALA A 586 -61.76 -2.15 32.98
C ALA A 586 -63.15 -2.07 32.29
N LYS A 587 -63.24 -1.32 31.17
CA LYS A 587 -64.48 -1.24 30.36
C LYS A 587 -64.80 -2.53 29.60
N GLN A 588 -63.80 -3.23 29.07
CA GLN A 588 -64.01 -4.49 28.33
C GLN A 588 -64.30 -5.69 29.23
N THR A 589 -63.88 -5.68 30.49
CA THR A 589 -64.10 -6.78 31.46
C THR A 589 -65.40 -6.65 32.26
N GLY A 590 -66.17 -5.57 32.10
CA GLY A 590 -67.47 -5.38 32.78
C GLY A 590 -67.40 -5.19 34.30
N ILE A 591 -66.22 -4.93 34.87
CA ILE A 591 -65.98 -4.85 36.32
C ILE A 591 -66.26 -3.43 36.83
N ASP A 592 -67.44 -2.86 36.54
CA ASP A 592 -67.60 -1.41 36.71
C ASP A 592 -68.34 -0.96 37.98
N LYS A 593 -69.13 -1.82 38.64
CA LYS A 593 -69.91 -1.37 39.82
C LYS A 593 -69.41 -1.83 41.18
N LYS A 594 -69.00 -3.10 41.33
CA LYS A 594 -68.49 -3.62 42.62
C LYS A 594 -67.04 -3.22 42.90
N ALA A 595 -66.17 -3.22 41.88
CA ALA A 595 -64.78 -2.81 42.07
C ALA A 595 -64.63 -1.31 42.32
N GLN A 596 -65.44 -0.45 41.67
CA GLN A 596 -65.45 0.98 41.97
C GLN A 596 -65.92 1.29 43.40
N GLN A 597 -66.88 0.52 43.94
CA GLN A 597 -67.27 0.65 45.35
C GLN A 597 -66.14 0.26 46.30
N VAL A 598 -65.44 -0.85 46.04
CA VAL A 598 -64.34 -1.31 46.90
C VAL A 598 -63.13 -0.36 46.81
N ILE A 599 -62.80 0.17 45.62
CA ILE A 599 -61.73 1.17 45.44
C ILE A 599 -62.06 2.49 46.16
N ASN A 600 -63.34 2.89 46.20
CA ASN A 600 -63.77 4.09 46.90
C ASN A 600 -63.78 3.92 48.43
N SER A 601 -64.06 2.71 48.94
CA SER A 601 -64.12 2.44 50.38
C SER A 601 -62.79 1.98 51.00
N ALA A 602 -61.86 1.47 50.19
CA ALA A 602 -60.58 0.98 50.69
C ALA A 602 -59.66 2.14 51.11
N LYS A 603 -59.10 2.02 52.31
CA LYS A 603 -58.17 3.00 52.89
C LYS A 603 -56.83 2.33 53.19
N ILE A 604 -55.74 3.01 52.83
CA ILE A 604 -54.38 2.63 53.21
C ILE A 604 -53.85 3.74 54.11
N ASN A 605 -53.45 3.41 55.35
CA ASN A 605 -53.03 4.38 56.37
C ASN A 605 -54.02 5.56 56.55
N GLY A 606 -55.32 5.25 56.54
CA GLY A 606 -56.39 6.24 56.75
C GLY A 606 -56.76 7.10 55.54
N LYS A 607 -56.00 7.05 54.44
CA LYS A 607 -56.28 7.77 53.18
C LYS A 607 -57.00 6.87 52.18
N SER A 608 -57.92 7.43 51.39
CA SER A 608 -58.53 6.71 50.26
C SER A 608 -57.45 6.40 49.22
N ILE A 609 -57.59 5.26 48.51
CA ILE A 609 -56.69 4.88 47.41
C ILE A 609 -56.58 6.00 46.35
N LYS A 610 -57.64 6.80 46.18
CA LYS A 610 -57.67 7.93 45.25
C LYS A 610 -56.76 9.10 45.65
N ASP A 611 -56.42 9.22 46.93
CA ASP A 611 -55.68 10.34 47.51
C ASP A 611 -54.22 9.99 47.83
N LEU A 612 -53.77 8.79 47.43
CA LEU A 612 -52.38 8.35 47.63
C LEU A 612 -51.45 9.02 46.63
N ASN A 613 -50.36 9.59 47.14
CA ASN A 613 -49.28 10.11 46.30
C ASN A 613 -48.08 9.16 46.24
N ALA A 614 -47.08 9.50 45.43
CA ALA A 614 -45.89 8.68 45.21
C ALA A 614 -45.06 8.42 46.47
N ASN A 615 -45.15 9.27 47.50
CA ASN A 615 -44.44 9.08 48.78
C ASN A 615 -45.23 8.16 49.72
N ASP A 616 -46.56 8.18 49.66
CA ASP A 616 -47.41 7.26 50.43
C ASP A 616 -47.23 5.80 49.95
N LEU A 617 -46.99 5.59 48.65
CA LEU A 617 -46.74 4.26 48.06
C LEU A 617 -45.41 3.62 48.48
N LYS A 618 -44.41 4.44 48.86
CA LYS A 618 -43.09 3.94 49.30
C LYS A 618 -43.10 3.36 50.72
N ASN A 619 -44.09 3.71 51.53
CA ASN A 619 -44.20 3.33 52.93
C ASN A 619 -45.26 2.23 53.18
N ILE A 620 -45.78 1.60 52.12
CA ILE A 620 -46.73 0.49 52.23
C ILE A 620 -45.98 -0.75 52.70
N ASN A 621 -46.31 -1.25 53.90
CA ASN A 621 -45.71 -2.47 54.42
C ASN A 621 -46.49 -3.71 53.95
N LYS A 622 -45.90 -4.91 54.13
CA LYS A 622 -46.51 -6.18 53.71
C LYS A 622 -47.91 -6.41 54.34
N LYS A 623 -48.14 -5.92 55.56
CA LYS A 623 -49.40 -6.07 56.29
C LYS A 623 -50.51 -5.19 55.68
N ASP A 624 -50.16 -4.01 55.17
CA ASP A 624 -51.08 -3.13 54.45
C ASP A 624 -51.52 -3.74 53.12
N VAL A 625 -50.61 -4.40 52.40
CA VAL A 625 -50.92 -5.14 51.16
C VAL A 625 -51.81 -6.35 51.45
N GLN A 626 -51.55 -7.10 52.52
CA GLN A 626 -52.39 -8.23 52.94
C GLN A 626 -53.79 -7.78 53.36
N ASN A 627 -53.90 -6.69 54.11
CA ASN A 627 -55.17 -6.10 54.50
C ASN A 627 -55.96 -5.63 53.27
N LEU A 628 -55.30 -4.98 52.30
CA LEU A 628 -55.93 -4.56 51.06
C LEU A 628 -56.45 -5.76 50.27
N ALA A 629 -55.62 -6.80 50.10
CA ALA A 629 -55.99 -8.00 49.39
C ALA A 629 -57.17 -8.73 50.04
N SER A 630 -57.21 -8.78 51.38
CA SER A 630 -58.32 -9.38 52.12
C SER A 630 -59.65 -8.65 51.89
N GLN A 631 -59.63 -7.32 51.67
CA GLN A 631 -60.82 -6.54 51.31
C GLN A 631 -61.32 -6.84 49.89
N PHE A 632 -60.47 -7.41 49.03
CA PHE A 632 -60.85 -7.93 47.72
C PHE A 632 -61.10 -9.46 47.74
N GLY A 633 -61.13 -10.09 48.92
CA GLY A 633 -61.33 -11.54 49.08
C GLY A 633 -60.13 -12.40 48.69
N ILE A 634 -58.93 -11.81 48.61
CA ILE A 634 -57.69 -12.46 48.17
C ILE A 634 -56.79 -12.67 49.39
N THR A 635 -56.38 -13.90 49.65
CA THR A 635 -55.42 -14.23 50.71
C THR A 635 -54.01 -14.23 50.14
N ILE A 636 -53.12 -13.36 50.66
CA ILE A 636 -51.71 -13.28 50.25
C ILE A 636 -50.85 -13.72 51.45
N ASN A 637 -50.06 -14.79 51.31
CA ASN A 637 -49.11 -15.24 52.35
C ASN A 637 -47.82 -14.40 52.38
#